data_AF-A0A7G8X407-F1
#
_entry.id   AF-A0A7G8X407-F1
#
_cell.length_a   1.000
_cell.length_b   1.000
_cell.length_c   1.000
_cell.angle_alpha   90.00
_cell.angle_beta   90.00
_cell.angle_gamma   90.00
#
_symmetry.space_group_name_H-M   'P 1'
#
loop_
_entity.id
_entity.type
_entity.pdbx_description
1 polymer ?
#
loop_
_entity_poly.entity_id
_entity_poly.type
_entity_poly.pdbx_seq_one_letter_code
_entity_poly.pdbx_strand_id
1 'polypeptide(L)'
;MLELTVDEFKERIISKLQTNKSKEVAGATNKEIYYVIASIVNEEILPHWQSTKKRYNEKSCKQVYYLSMEFLVGSLIESNLLNCGMLEQSNEALKQLGFDPDNIYAQEHDAGLGNGGLGRLAACFLDSLASLKYPGHGFGIRYRYGLFEQRIIHGNQVELPDYWLKDQYAWETRKEDEAICIHYHGNVHMFQRNDGNIEFKHENTDKVMAIPYDIPIVGYKNEVINTLRLWSAESVGLDRDGSSEDGMHYYHDLDHKHSIEQISGYLYPDDSKYEGKELRLKQQYFLVSSSIQNIIKDFKKNHQKSLKYLPEKVVIQVNDTHPTLAIPELMRILMDEEHFSWDSAWEVTTKVIAYTNHTTLSEALETWPKGMMEHLLPRIYMIIDEVNERFCKGLWFDHQELREKIPELAIIADEQIHMARLAIVGSFSVNGVAQIHTDILKEKEMKNFYELFPDRFNNKTNGITHRRWLLQANPKLSGLITESIGPQWIQRPKQLISLLKYSKDASFLEKFHQVKHENKQILANLIHERTGILVDDQSIFDVQIKRLHEYKRQLLNIFHIIYLYNELKENPNLDMIPRTFIFGAKAAPSYHLAKEVIKLINKVASIVNHDAAIQGKLKVVFLENYNVSLAEKIIPAADVSEQISTASKEASGTGNMKMMMNGALTIGTLDGANVEIKEAVGNENIFIFGLKADEVLNYHQHGGYNATDIYNTDDRISRILDQLNQGEFGSHEIEFKDIYYNILSQNDPYFVLKDFEPYLETHERVEQTYRDKLSWLHKSVTNVAHSGKFSSDRTIQDYATEIWKLKKQV
;
A
#
# COMPACT_ATOMS: atom_id res chain seq x y z
N MET A 1 23.08 -16.37 10.62
CA MET A 1 23.74 -15.20 10.00
C MET A 1 24.97 -14.86 10.81
N LEU A 2 26.06 -14.48 10.14
CA LEU A 2 27.33 -14.11 10.80
C LEU A 2 27.18 -12.80 11.57
N GLU A 3 27.60 -12.77 12.83
CA GLU A 3 27.80 -11.53 13.57
C GLU A 3 29.17 -10.98 13.20
N LEU A 4 29.20 -10.09 12.20
CA LEU A 4 30.43 -9.38 11.83
C LEU A 4 30.75 -8.31 12.86
N THR A 5 32.02 -8.20 13.23
CA THR A 5 32.55 -7.07 13.97
C THR A 5 32.67 -5.83 13.07
N VAL A 6 32.79 -4.65 13.68
CA VAL A 6 33.00 -3.39 12.95
C VAL A 6 34.25 -3.44 12.06
N ASP A 7 35.35 -4.01 12.58
CA ASP A 7 36.61 -4.13 11.85
C ASP A 7 36.50 -5.09 10.66
N GLU A 8 35.84 -6.25 10.83
CA GLU A 8 35.59 -7.18 9.73
C GLU A 8 34.71 -6.55 8.64
N PHE A 9 33.69 -5.78 9.02
CA PHE A 9 32.82 -5.10 8.05
C PHE A 9 33.61 -4.04 7.28
N LYS A 10 34.45 -3.26 7.96
CA LYS A 10 35.34 -2.27 7.37
C LYS A 10 36.34 -2.90 6.39
N GLU A 11 36.99 -4.00 6.77
CA GLU A 11 37.89 -4.76 5.90
C GLU A 11 37.17 -5.27 4.64
N ARG A 12 35.95 -5.78 4.78
CA ARG A 12 35.12 -6.19 3.63
C ARG A 12 34.79 -5.02 2.71
N ILE A 13 34.45 -3.84 3.24
CA ILE A 13 34.23 -2.64 2.43
C ILE A 13 35.49 -2.29 1.64
N ILE A 14 36.65 -2.22 2.30
CA ILE A 14 37.93 -1.88 1.66
C ILE A 14 38.29 -2.90 0.58
N SER A 15 38.20 -4.19 0.91
CA SER A 15 38.49 -5.28 -0.03
C SER A 15 37.58 -5.22 -1.24
N LYS A 16 36.27 -5.02 -1.06
CA LYS A 16 35.30 -4.95 -2.16
C LYS A 16 35.45 -3.70 -3.01
N LEU A 17 35.84 -2.56 -2.42
CA LEU A 17 36.19 -1.37 -3.19
C LEU A 17 37.38 -1.63 -4.12
N GLN A 18 38.40 -2.32 -3.63
CA GLN A 18 39.57 -2.70 -4.42
C GLN A 18 39.21 -3.73 -5.49
N THR A 19 38.44 -4.78 -5.17
CA THR A 19 38.13 -5.85 -6.13
C THR A 19 37.07 -5.46 -7.16
N ASN A 20 36.02 -4.74 -6.75
CA ASN A 20 34.86 -4.46 -7.61
C ASN A 20 35.00 -3.13 -8.36
N LYS A 21 35.79 -2.18 -7.84
CA LYS A 21 35.90 -0.81 -8.37
C LYS A 21 37.35 -0.37 -8.63
N SER A 22 38.36 -1.15 -8.25
CA SER A 22 39.79 -0.79 -8.39
C SER A 22 40.13 0.57 -7.79
N LYS A 23 39.51 0.92 -6.65
CA LYS A 23 39.66 2.22 -5.99
C LYS A 23 40.03 2.07 -4.52
N GLU A 24 40.74 3.07 -4.01
CA GLU A 24 40.94 3.28 -2.57
C GLU A 24 39.76 4.07 -1.97
N VAL A 25 39.59 3.96 -0.65
CA VAL A 25 38.52 4.62 0.12
C VAL A 25 38.46 6.13 -0.17
N ALA A 26 39.61 6.79 -0.23
CA ALA A 26 39.70 8.24 -0.45
C ALA A 26 39.16 8.71 -1.82
N GLY A 27 39.04 7.82 -2.81
CA GLY A 27 38.54 8.12 -4.15
C GLY A 27 37.13 7.59 -4.44
N ALA A 28 36.46 7.00 -3.45
CA ALA A 28 35.16 6.37 -3.61
C ALA A 28 34.02 7.39 -3.44
N THR A 29 33.04 7.33 -4.35
CA THR A 29 31.81 8.12 -4.25
C THR A 29 30.78 7.43 -3.35
N ASN A 30 29.83 8.18 -2.78
CA ASN A 30 28.75 7.62 -1.96
C ASN A 30 27.99 6.49 -2.68
N LYS A 31 27.73 6.66 -3.98
CA LYS A 31 27.05 5.66 -4.82
C LYS A 31 27.87 4.37 -4.96
N GLU A 32 29.19 4.47 -5.11
CA GLU A 32 30.06 3.29 -5.18
C GLU A 32 30.08 2.54 -3.85
N ILE A 33 30.15 3.27 -2.73
CA ILE A 33 30.08 2.69 -1.39
C ILE A 33 28.74 1.99 -1.15
N TYR A 34 27.62 2.59 -1.57
CA TYR A 34 26.31 1.95 -1.53
C TYR A 34 26.31 0.58 -2.24
N TYR A 35 26.78 0.52 -3.48
CA TYR A 35 26.84 -0.76 -4.22
C TYR A 35 27.77 -1.78 -3.57
N VAL A 36 28.87 -1.33 -2.94
CA VAL A 36 29.77 -2.20 -2.19
C VAL A 36 29.06 -2.80 -0.98
N ILE A 37 28.33 -2.01 -0.20
CA ILE A 37 27.57 -2.52 0.94
C ILE A 37 26.46 -3.46 0.49
N ALA A 38 25.70 -3.09 -0.55
CA ALA A 38 24.67 -3.96 -1.11
C ALA A 38 25.25 -5.32 -1.55
N SER A 39 26.45 -5.33 -2.14
CA SER A 39 27.17 -6.57 -2.49
C SER A 39 27.53 -7.41 -1.26
N ILE A 40 28.04 -6.79 -0.19
CA ILE A 40 28.36 -7.49 1.07
C ILE A 40 27.12 -8.12 1.67
N VAL A 41 26.01 -7.38 1.70
CA VAL A 41 24.73 -7.86 2.24
C VAL A 41 24.17 -9.00 1.39
N ASN A 42 24.24 -8.89 0.06
CA ASN A 42 23.81 -9.96 -0.85
C ASN A 42 24.62 -11.26 -0.69
N GLU A 43 25.92 -11.17 -0.39
CA GLU A 43 26.77 -12.33 -0.11
C GLU A 43 26.34 -13.08 1.16
N GLU A 44 25.82 -12.37 2.16
CA GLU A 44 25.25 -12.98 3.36
C GLU A 44 23.85 -13.57 3.10
N ILE A 45 23.03 -12.90 2.28
CA ILE A 45 21.65 -13.31 1.95
C ILE A 45 21.63 -14.59 1.10
N LEU A 46 22.47 -14.66 0.05
CA LEU A 46 22.32 -15.66 -1.01
C LEU A 46 22.39 -17.13 -0.52
N PRO A 47 23.32 -17.53 0.36
CA PRO A 47 23.37 -18.90 0.89
C PRO A 47 22.11 -19.27 1.69
N HIS A 48 21.61 -18.35 2.52
CA HIS A 48 20.40 -18.55 3.32
C HIS A 48 19.14 -18.62 2.45
N TRP A 49 19.11 -17.86 1.35
CA TRP A 49 18.01 -17.90 0.39
C TRP A 49 17.95 -19.24 -0.37
N GLN A 50 19.10 -19.75 -0.81
CA GLN A 50 19.21 -21.07 -1.43
C GLN A 50 18.82 -22.19 -0.44
N SER A 51 19.31 -22.10 0.80
CA SER A 51 18.96 -23.03 1.88
C SER A 51 17.46 -23.02 2.19
N THR A 52 16.83 -21.85 2.21
CA THR A 52 15.38 -21.71 2.41
C THR A 52 14.60 -22.39 1.29
N LYS A 53 14.92 -22.11 0.02
CA LYS A 53 14.28 -22.77 -1.14
C LYS A 53 14.45 -24.30 -1.07
N LYS A 54 15.66 -24.79 -0.78
CA LYS A 54 15.94 -26.22 -0.63
C LYS A 54 15.10 -26.85 0.47
N ARG A 55 15.04 -26.21 1.65
CA ARG A 55 14.26 -26.68 2.80
C ARG A 55 12.75 -26.75 2.51
N TYR A 56 12.19 -25.78 1.79
CA TYR A 56 10.77 -25.79 1.42
C TYR A 56 10.44 -26.99 0.51
N ASN A 57 11.34 -27.30 -0.43
CA ASN A 57 11.20 -28.43 -1.34
C ASN A 57 11.36 -29.77 -0.61
N GLU A 58 12.43 -29.94 0.18
CA GLU A 58 12.71 -31.19 0.91
C GLU A 58 11.63 -31.54 1.92
N LYS A 59 11.12 -30.55 2.66
CA LYS A 59 10.02 -30.75 3.62
C LYS A 59 8.64 -30.78 2.97
N SER A 60 8.55 -30.56 1.64
CA SER A 60 7.29 -30.54 0.89
C SER A 60 6.25 -29.63 1.56
N CYS A 61 6.66 -28.42 1.91
CA CYS A 61 5.86 -27.51 2.72
C CYS A 61 4.68 -26.94 1.93
N LYS A 62 3.57 -26.69 2.63
CA LYS A 62 2.51 -25.83 2.11
C LYS A 62 3.00 -24.39 2.08
N GLN A 63 2.84 -23.69 0.97
CA GLN A 63 3.36 -22.33 0.74
C GLN A 63 2.23 -21.39 0.34
N VAL A 64 2.33 -20.12 0.72
CA VAL A 64 1.40 -19.07 0.28
C VAL A 64 2.02 -18.25 -0.85
N TYR A 65 1.22 -17.93 -1.86
CA TYR A 65 1.56 -17.00 -2.93
C TYR A 65 0.62 -15.79 -2.83
N TYR A 66 1.18 -14.64 -2.49
CA TYR A 66 0.45 -13.39 -2.30
C TYR A 66 0.52 -12.57 -3.59
N LEU A 67 -0.59 -12.52 -4.34
CA LEU A 67 -0.67 -11.79 -5.61
C LEU A 67 -1.18 -10.38 -5.35
N SER A 68 -0.40 -9.38 -5.76
CA SER A 68 -0.75 -7.96 -5.60
C SER A 68 -0.23 -7.15 -6.79
N MET A 69 -1.04 -6.19 -7.25
CA MET A 69 -0.60 -5.21 -8.25
C MET A 69 0.45 -4.25 -7.70
N GLU A 70 0.56 -4.09 -6.39
CA GLU A 70 1.55 -3.21 -5.78
C GLU A 70 2.28 -3.84 -4.59
N PHE A 71 3.57 -3.52 -4.47
CA PHE A 71 4.46 -3.78 -3.34
C PHE A 71 5.29 -2.52 -3.06
N LEU A 72 4.84 -1.70 -2.11
CA LEU A 72 5.55 -0.48 -1.74
C LEU A 72 6.67 -0.81 -0.74
N VAL A 73 7.74 -1.45 -1.20
CA VAL A 73 8.82 -1.98 -0.34
C VAL A 73 9.69 -0.88 0.28
N GLY A 74 9.89 0.23 -0.43
CA GLY A 74 10.83 1.31 -0.06
C GLY A 74 12.28 0.91 -0.34
N SER A 75 13.23 1.71 0.16
CA SER A 75 14.66 1.35 0.18
C SER A 75 14.90 0.08 1.01
N LEU A 76 15.74 -0.84 0.52
CA LEU A 76 16.01 -2.13 1.14
C LEU A 76 17.34 -2.19 1.90
N ILE A 77 18.31 -1.31 1.65
CA ILE A 77 19.65 -1.37 2.27
C ILE A 77 19.61 -1.40 3.79
N GLU A 78 18.94 -0.43 4.40
CA GLU A 78 18.82 -0.33 5.86
C GLU A 78 18.01 -1.51 6.43
N SER A 79 16.93 -1.88 5.75
CA SER A 79 16.06 -2.99 6.16
C SER A 79 16.80 -4.33 6.12
N ASN A 80 17.61 -4.57 5.10
CA ASN A 80 18.39 -5.79 4.95
C ASN A 80 19.55 -5.83 5.94
N LEU A 81 20.26 -4.71 6.14
CA LEU A 81 21.27 -4.58 7.18
C LEU A 81 20.68 -4.84 8.57
N LEU A 82 19.50 -4.27 8.87
CA LEU A 82 18.79 -4.46 10.14
C LEU A 82 18.40 -5.93 10.33
N ASN A 83 17.75 -6.52 9.32
CA ASN A 83 17.28 -7.90 9.38
C ASN A 83 18.45 -8.90 9.49
N CYS A 84 19.60 -8.60 8.88
CA CYS A 84 20.82 -9.39 9.02
C CYS A 84 21.56 -9.16 10.35
N GLY A 85 21.21 -8.11 11.12
CA GLY A 85 21.90 -7.75 12.35
C GLY A 85 23.25 -7.06 12.14
N MET A 86 23.41 -6.38 10.99
CA MET A 86 24.65 -5.71 10.57
C MET A 86 24.54 -4.18 10.51
N LEU A 87 23.36 -3.60 10.79
CA LEU A 87 23.12 -2.15 10.62
C LEU A 87 24.04 -1.29 11.49
N GLU A 88 24.17 -1.62 12.78
CA GLU A 88 25.01 -0.84 13.71
C GLU A 88 26.49 -0.91 13.30
N GLN A 89 26.96 -2.09 12.91
CA GLN A 89 28.33 -2.31 12.48
C GLN A 89 28.63 -1.62 11.16
N SER A 90 27.69 -1.64 10.21
CA SER A 90 27.80 -0.89 8.96
C SER A 90 27.86 0.61 9.22
N ASN A 91 27.00 1.14 10.10
CA ASN A 91 26.98 2.56 10.44
C ASN A 91 28.30 3.02 11.06
N GLU A 92 28.83 2.26 12.02
CA GLU A 92 30.09 2.59 12.68
C GLU A 92 31.28 2.44 11.73
N ALA A 93 31.32 1.38 10.91
CA ALA A 93 32.38 1.19 9.92
C ALA A 93 32.42 2.33 8.89
N LEU A 94 31.25 2.77 8.40
CA LEU A 94 31.15 3.92 7.48
C LEU A 94 31.69 5.20 8.10
N LYS A 95 31.31 5.50 9.35
CA LYS A 95 31.81 6.67 10.09
C LYS A 95 33.33 6.63 10.27
N GLN A 96 33.89 5.47 10.63
CA GLN A 96 35.35 5.30 10.74
C GLN A 96 36.09 5.45 9.40
N LEU A 97 35.42 5.13 8.29
CA LEU A 97 35.93 5.34 6.93
C LEU A 97 35.72 6.77 6.41
N GLY A 98 35.10 7.65 7.21
CA GLY A 98 34.87 9.05 6.85
C GLY A 98 33.60 9.31 6.04
N PHE A 99 32.66 8.36 5.98
CA PHE A 99 31.37 8.52 5.32
C PHE A 99 30.24 8.73 6.33
N ASP A 100 29.22 9.47 5.90
CA ASP A 100 27.95 9.58 6.62
C ASP A 100 26.98 8.50 6.13
N PRO A 101 26.54 7.55 6.98
CA PRO A 101 25.62 6.48 6.58
C PRO A 101 24.34 6.99 5.91
N ASP A 102 23.75 8.09 6.39
CA ASP A 102 22.50 8.62 5.82
C ASP A 102 22.70 9.02 4.35
N ASN A 103 23.84 9.63 4.02
CA ASN A 103 24.18 10.02 2.65
C ASN A 103 24.48 8.82 1.74
N ILE A 104 24.98 7.71 2.29
CA ILE A 104 25.21 6.46 1.56
C ILE A 104 23.87 5.76 1.27
N TYR A 105 23.03 5.59 2.28
CA TYR A 105 21.75 4.89 2.13
C TYR A 105 20.76 5.68 1.28
N ALA A 106 20.83 7.02 1.30
CA ALA A 106 20.06 7.89 0.41
C ALA A 106 20.44 7.76 -1.09
N GLN A 107 21.51 7.05 -1.44
CA GLN A 107 21.82 6.73 -2.84
C GLN A 107 20.87 5.65 -3.41
N GLU A 108 20.17 4.90 -2.56
CA GLU A 108 19.14 3.96 -3.00
C GLU A 108 17.84 4.71 -3.34
N HIS A 109 17.38 4.56 -4.57
CA HIS A 109 16.04 5.00 -4.97
C HIS A 109 14.99 4.00 -4.45
N ASP A 110 13.90 4.50 -3.87
CA ASP A 110 12.74 3.68 -3.53
C ASP A 110 12.27 2.90 -4.77
N ALA A 111 12.01 1.61 -4.62
CA ALA A 111 11.49 0.83 -5.74
C ALA A 111 10.08 1.31 -6.12
N GLY A 112 9.92 1.74 -7.38
CA GLY A 112 8.66 2.19 -7.98
C GLY A 112 7.69 1.02 -8.23
N LEU A 113 7.33 0.29 -7.18
CA LEU A 113 6.55 -0.95 -7.24
C LEU A 113 5.19 -0.83 -6.55
N GLY A 114 4.85 0.35 -6.01
CA GLY A 114 3.58 0.58 -5.36
C GLY A 114 3.23 2.06 -5.21
N ASN A 115 2.00 2.32 -4.78
CA ASN A 115 1.49 3.67 -4.56
C ASN A 115 1.03 3.85 -3.11
N GLY A 116 0.13 2.98 -2.65
CA GLY A 116 -0.71 3.26 -1.48
C GLY A 116 -0.55 2.31 -0.30
N GLY A 117 -1.60 2.32 0.55
CA GLY A 117 -1.69 1.49 1.73
C GLY A 117 -1.75 -0.01 1.43
N LEU A 118 -2.33 -0.40 0.28
CA LEU A 118 -2.43 -1.79 -0.16
C LEU A 118 -1.03 -2.38 -0.44
N GLY A 119 -0.21 -1.67 -1.20
CA GLY A 119 1.16 -2.08 -1.52
C GLY A 119 2.06 -2.04 -0.29
N ARG A 120 1.85 -1.08 0.61
CA ARG A 120 2.62 -1.02 1.86
C ARG A 120 2.25 -2.14 2.82
N LEU A 121 0.99 -2.56 2.84
CA LEU A 121 0.52 -3.72 3.58
C LEU A 121 1.16 -5.01 3.04
N ALA A 122 1.12 -5.22 1.72
CA ALA A 122 1.75 -6.36 1.07
C ALA A 122 3.25 -6.46 1.44
N ALA A 123 3.97 -5.34 1.42
CA ALA A 123 5.37 -5.31 1.86
C ALA A 123 5.56 -5.61 3.36
N CYS A 124 4.67 -5.15 4.26
CA CYS A 124 4.73 -5.52 5.69
C CYS A 124 4.43 -7.01 5.91
N PHE A 125 3.52 -7.58 5.12
CA PHE A 125 3.15 -8.98 5.17
C PHE A 125 4.29 -9.89 4.73
N LEU A 126 5.00 -9.54 3.65
CA LEU A 126 6.18 -10.27 3.21
C LEU A 126 7.29 -10.29 4.27
N ASP A 127 7.60 -9.13 4.86
CA ASP A 127 8.58 -9.03 5.96
C ASP A 127 8.17 -9.89 7.18
N SER A 128 6.87 -9.92 7.50
CA SER A 128 6.33 -10.71 8.63
C SER A 128 6.29 -12.21 8.35
N LEU A 129 5.97 -12.62 7.11
CA LEU A 129 6.07 -14.01 6.68
C LEU A 129 7.50 -14.53 6.86
N ALA A 130 8.51 -13.77 6.40
CA ALA A 130 9.91 -14.14 6.55
C ALA A 130 10.35 -14.13 8.03
N SER A 131 10.01 -13.07 8.77
CA SER A 131 10.38 -12.92 10.20
C SER A 131 9.76 -13.99 11.10
N LEU A 132 8.53 -14.44 10.80
CA LEU A 132 7.84 -15.52 11.50
C LEU A 132 8.19 -16.92 10.98
N LYS A 133 9.10 -17.02 10.02
CA LYS A 133 9.58 -18.28 9.42
C LYS A 133 8.49 -19.05 8.66
N TYR A 134 7.52 -18.34 8.07
CA TYR A 134 6.49 -18.94 7.24
C TYR A 134 6.93 -19.01 5.77
N PRO A 135 6.63 -20.12 5.07
CA PRO A 135 6.89 -20.24 3.64
C PRO A 135 5.87 -19.42 2.85
N GLY A 136 6.33 -18.29 2.30
CA GLY A 136 5.47 -17.40 1.53
C GLY A 136 6.24 -16.64 0.46
N HIS A 137 5.54 -16.29 -0.62
CA HIS A 137 6.09 -15.53 -1.74
C HIS A 137 5.15 -14.39 -2.10
N GLY A 138 5.70 -13.29 -2.61
CA GLY A 138 4.93 -12.17 -3.17
C GLY A 138 5.11 -12.14 -4.67
N PHE A 139 4.03 -12.05 -5.44
CA PHE A 139 4.07 -12.03 -6.89
C PHE A 139 3.43 -10.72 -7.38
N GLY A 140 4.17 -9.95 -8.18
CA GLY A 140 3.78 -8.62 -8.67
C GLY A 140 4.37 -8.31 -10.05
N ILE A 141 4.22 -7.08 -10.52
CA ILE A 141 4.78 -6.61 -11.80
C ILE A 141 6.00 -5.73 -11.53
N ARG A 142 7.03 -5.87 -12.36
CA ARG A 142 8.24 -5.03 -12.31
C ARG A 142 8.03 -3.75 -13.11
N TYR A 143 7.32 -2.78 -12.52
CA TYR A 143 7.04 -1.51 -13.19
C TYR A 143 8.33 -0.70 -13.46
N ARG A 144 8.49 -0.26 -14.71
CA ARG A 144 9.65 0.54 -15.12
C ARG A 144 9.64 1.95 -14.56
N TYR A 145 8.46 2.54 -14.42
CA TYR A 145 8.28 3.96 -14.09
C TYR A 145 7.39 4.20 -12.87
N GLY A 146 7.13 3.16 -12.08
CA GLY A 146 6.24 3.21 -10.92
C GLY A 146 4.88 3.84 -11.23
N LEU A 147 4.35 4.61 -10.28
CA LEU A 147 3.17 5.44 -10.53
C LEU A 147 3.60 6.74 -11.25
N PHE A 148 4.36 7.60 -10.55
CA PHE A 148 5.07 8.76 -11.06
C PHE A 148 5.89 9.40 -9.93
N GLU A 149 6.95 10.11 -10.30
CA GLU A 149 7.63 11.09 -9.47
C GLU A 149 6.85 12.41 -9.46
N GLN A 150 6.49 12.89 -8.27
CA GLN A 150 5.72 14.12 -8.12
C GLN A 150 6.66 15.32 -8.06
N ARG A 151 6.30 16.39 -8.77
CA ARG A 151 6.86 17.74 -8.56
C ARG A 151 5.75 18.75 -8.36
N ILE A 152 6.01 19.77 -7.55
CA ILE A 152 5.10 20.89 -7.35
C ILE A 152 5.62 22.12 -8.12
N ILE A 153 4.96 22.47 -9.22
CA ILE A 153 5.32 23.61 -10.08
C ILE A 153 4.20 24.65 -10.06
N HIS A 154 4.52 25.86 -9.58
CA HIS A 154 3.54 26.94 -9.35
C HIS A 154 2.33 26.50 -8.50
N GLY A 155 2.56 25.60 -7.53
CA GLY A 155 1.54 25.00 -6.67
C GLY A 155 0.81 23.80 -7.27
N ASN A 156 0.99 23.49 -8.56
CA ASN A 156 0.32 22.36 -9.20
C ASN A 156 1.16 21.09 -9.11
N GLN A 157 0.49 19.94 -8.95
CA GLN A 157 1.13 18.64 -9.16
C GLN A 157 1.46 18.43 -10.64
N VAL A 158 2.72 18.09 -10.90
CA VAL A 158 3.24 17.62 -12.19
C VAL A 158 3.78 16.20 -12.02
N GLU A 159 3.34 15.32 -12.90
CA GLU A 159 3.74 13.91 -12.93
C GLU A 159 4.94 13.72 -13.87
N LEU A 160 6.05 13.20 -13.34
CA LEU A 160 7.22 12.78 -14.11
C LEU A 160 7.39 11.25 -14.00
N PRO A 161 7.97 10.55 -14.98
CA PRO A 161 8.26 9.13 -14.84
C PRO A 161 9.23 8.87 -13.68
N ASP A 162 8.96 7.85 -12.85
CA ASP A 162 9.85 7.47 -11.74
C ASP A 162 10.98 6.56 -12.23
N TYR A 163 12.16 7.14 -12.49
CA TYR A 163 13.31 6.44 -13.08
C TYR A 163 14.15 5.64 -12.07
N TRP A 164 13.51 4.91 -11.14
CA TRP A 164 14.20 4.09 -10.13
C TRP A 164 15.09 2.98 -10.72
N LEU A 165 14.83 2.54 -11.95
CA LEU A 165 15.62 1.56 -12.71
C LEU A 165 16.62 2.18 -13.70
N LYS A 166 16.89 3.49 -13.59
CA LYS A 166 17.94 4.14 -14.40
C LYS A 166 19.30 3.47 -14.21
N ASP A 167 19.59 3.13 -12.96
CA ASP A 167 20.76 2.34 -12.58
C ASP A 167 20.34 0.90 -12.26
N GLN A 168 21.32 0.00 -12.22
CA GLN A 168 21.07 -1.38 -11.80
C GLN A 168 20.51 -1.41 -10.38
N TYR A 169 19.37 -2.09 -10.20
CA TYR A 169 18.80 -2.34 -8.89
C TYR A 169 19.57 -3.48 -8.20
N ALA A 170 20.20 -3.17 -7.06
CA ALA A 170 21.18 -4.06 -6.44
C ALA A 170 20.58 -5.34 -5.84
N TRP A 171 19.27 -5.41 -5.66
CA TRP A 171 18.59 -6.45 -4.89
C TRP A 171 17.89 -7.51 -5.74
N GLU A 172 17.78 -7.31 -7.06
CA GLU A 172 17.06 -8.23 -7.93
C GLU A 172 17.98 -9.21 -8.68
N THR A 173 17.44 -10.38 -9.00
CA THR A 173 18.06 -11.35 -9.90
C THR A 173 17.11 -11.67 -11.05
N ARG A 174 17.52 -11.35 -12.29
CA ARG A 174 16.79 -11.75 -13.51
C ARG A 174 16.87 -13.27 -13.70
N LYS A 175 15.74 -13.91 -14.02
CA LYS A 175 15.57 -15.35 -14.19
C LYS A 175 15.01 -15.70 -15.58
N GLU A 176 15.79 -15.41 -16.62
CA GLU A 176 15.38 -15.58 -18.01
C GLU A 176 15.02 -17.03 -18.39
N ASP A 177 15.67 -18.01 -17.76
CA ASP A 177 15.40 -19.44 -17.94
C ASP A 177 14.03 -19.87 -17.39
N GLU A 178 13.40 -19.03 -16.55
CA GLU A 178 12.08 -19.23 -15.99
C GLU A 178 11.00 -18.40 -16.70
N ALA A 179 11.31 -17.82 -17.87
CA ALA A 179 10.36 -17.03 -18.66
C ALA A 179 9.09 -17.80 -19.02
N ILE A 180 7.96 -17.10 -19.04
CA ILE A 180 6.63 -17.66 -19.33
C ILE A 180 5.99 -16.90 -20.49
N CYS A 181 5.37 -17.62 -21.42
CA CYS A 181 4.64 -17.02 -22.54
C CYS A 181 3.18 -16.76 -22.13
N ILE A 182 2.71 -15.54 -22.34
CA ILE A 182 1.35 -15.09 -22.07
C ILE A 182 0.66 -14.81 -23.41
N HIS A 183 -0.58 -15.30 -23.53
CA HIS A 183 -1.35 -15.23 -24.76
C HIS A 183 -2.54 -14.28 -24.59
N TYR A 184 -2.66 -13.31 -25.51
CA TYR A 184 -3.79 -12.38 -25.62
C TYR A 184 -4.50 -12.56 -26.96
N HIS A 185 -5.73 -12.03 -27.04
CA HIS A 185 -6.54 -12.03 -28.25
C HIS A 185 -6.71 -13.45 -28.83
N GLY A 186 -6.82 -13.58 -30.16
CA GLY A 186 -6.95 -14.87 -30.85
C GLY A 186 -8.35 -15.46 -30.85
N ASN A 187 -8.45 -16.70 -31.32
CA ASN A 187 -9.71 -17.41 -31.51
C ASN A 187 -9.68 -18.76 -30.79
N VAL A 188 -10.81 -19.14 -30.19
CA VAL A 188 -10.94 -20.42 -29.48
C VAL A 188 -11.82 -21.36 -30.32
N HIS A 189 -11.26 -22.50 -30.70
CA HIS A 189 -11.97 -23.55 -31.43
C HIS A 189 -12.28 -24.71 -30.49
N MET A 190 -13.54 -25.17 -30.52
CA MET A 190 -14.03 -26.28 -29.71
C MET A 190 -14.08 -27.56 -30.55
N PHE A 191 -13.44 -28.62 -30.07
CA PHE A 191 -13.40 -29.93 -30.72
C PHE A 191 -13.96 -30.99 -29.78
N GLN A 192 -14.69 -31.96 -30.32
CA GLN A 192 -15.08 -33.14 -29.57
C GLN A 192 -14.05 -34.24 -29.80
N ARG A 193 -13.44 -34.74 -28.73
CA ARG A 193 -12.50 -35.86 -28.77
C ARG A 193 -13.24 -37.19 -28.95
N ASN A 194 -12.50 -38.21 -29.37
CA ASN A 194 -13.02 -39.56 -29.57
C ASN A 194 -13.57 -40.21 -28.29
N ASP A 195 -13.15 -39.74 -27.12
CA ASP A 195 -13.64 -40.21 -25.80
C ASP A 195 -14.89 -39.44 -25.32
N GLY A 196 -15.40 -38.50 -26.12
CA GLY A 196 -16.56 -37.67 -25.80
C GLY A 196 -16.24 -36.36 -25.06
N ASN A 197 -14.99 -36.15 -24.65
CA ASN A 197 -14.57 -34.91 -23.98
C ASN A 197 -14.45 -33.74 -24.95
N ILE A 198 -14.65 -32.52 -24.45
CA ILE A 198 -14.47 -31.30 -25.21
C ILE A 198 -13.04 -30.81 -25.05
N GLU A 199 -12.37 -30.53 -26.16
CA GLU A 199 -11.02 -29.95 -26.22
C GLU A 199 -11.10 -28.54 -26.82
N PHE A 200 -10.41 -27.58 -26.22
CA PHE A 200 -10.34 -26.20 -26.68
C PHE A 200 -8.95 -25.92 -27.24
N LYS A 201 -8.88 -25.36 -28.45
CA LYS A 201 -7.63 -24.91 -29.05
C LYS A 201 -7.66 -23.40 -29.22
N HIS A 202 -6.67 -22.72 -28.63
CA HIS A 202 -6.53 -21.27 -28.73
C HIS A 202 -5.45 -20.93 -29.78
N GLU A 203 -5.87 -20.30 -30.86
CA GLU A 203 -5.01 -20.01 -32.02
C GLU A 203 -4.98 -18.51 -32.35
N ASN A 204 -3.98 -18.07 -33.11
CA ASN A 204 -3.83 -16.68 -33.59
C ASN A 204 -3.73 -15.64 -32.45
N THR A 205 -3.01 -15.98 -31.39
CA THR A 205 -2.83 -15.14 -30.19
C THR A 205 -1.64 -14.21 -30.31
N ASP A 206 -1.74 -13.03 -29.70
CA ASP A 206 -0.59 -12.16 -29.43
C ASP A 206 0.19 -12.69 -28.24
N LYS A 207 1.52 -12.73 -28.37
CA LYS A 207 2.42 -13.36 -27.38
C LYS A 207 3.26 -12.32 -26.67
N VAL A 208 3.31 -12.43 -25.35
CA VAL A 208 4.17 -11.62 -24.48
C VAL A 208 4.99 -12.53 -23.58
N MET A 209 6.29 -12.28 -23.47
CA MET A 209 7.14 -12.99 -22.52
C MET A 209 7.11 -12.28 -21.17
N ALA A 210 6.80 -13.04 -20.12
CA ALA A 210 6.93 -12.62 -18.74
C ALA A 210 8.28 -13.12 -18.19
N ILE A 211 9.23 -12.19 -18.00
CA ILE A 211 10.55 -12.49 -17.43
C ILE A 211 10.51 -12.25 -15.91
N PRO A 212 10.81 -13.26 -15.07
CA PRO A 212 10.84 -13.08 -13.63
C PRO A 212 12.11 -12.38 -13.16
N TYR A 213 11.93 -11.49 -12.19
CA TYR A 213 12.97 -10.84 -11.40
C TYR A 213 12.69 -11.10 -9.92
N ASP A 214 13.61 -11.79 -9.26
CA ASP A 214 13.45 -12.18 -7.86
C ASP A 214 14.18 -11.22 -6.93
N ILE A 215 13.50 -10.72 -5.90
CA ILE A 215 14.05 -9.94 -4.79
C ILE A 215 13.96 -10.80 -3.50
N PRO A 216 15.05 -10.96 -2.75
CA PRO A 216 15.04 -11.68 -1.48
C PRO A 216 14.36 -10.85 -0.39
N ILE A 217 13.40 -11.45 0.31
CA ILE A 217 12.75 -10.85 1.49
C ILE A 217 13.34 -11.50 2.73
N VAL A 218 14.22 -10.76 3.41
CA VAL A 218 15.00 -11.25 4.57
C VAL A 218 14.15 -11.19 5.84
N GLY A 219 14.05 -12.31 6.57
CA GLY A 219 13.41 -12.33 7.88
C GLY A 219 14.28 -11.71 8.98
N TYR A 220 13.67 -11.01 9.93
CA TYR A 220 14.40 -10.37 11.02
C TYR A 220 15.18 -11.38 11.88
N LYS A 221 16.51 -11.25 11.87
CA LYS A 221 17.48 -12.06 12.64
C LYS A 221 17.20 -13.56 12.59
N ASN A 222 16.91 -14.08 11.40
CA ASN A 222 16.73 -15.51 11.18
C ASN A 222 17.23 -15.92 9.78
N GLU A 223 17.26 -17.22 9.49
CA GLU A 223 17.80 -17.76 8.22
C GLU A 223 16.75 -17.92 7.11
N VAL A 224 15.50 -17.50 7.36
CA VAL A 224 14.40 -17.62 6.39
C VAL A 224 14.43 -16.40 5.48
N ILE A 225 14.59 -16.66 4.19
CA ILE A 225 14.54 -15.66 3.15
C ILE A 225 13.52 -16.09 2.11
N ASN A 226 12.43 -15.32 2.04
CA ASN A 226 11.32 -15.53 1.10
C ASN A 226 11.60 -14.79 -0.21
N THR A 227 10.74 -14.97 -1.22
CA THR A 227 10.92 -14.34 -2.54
C THR A 227 9.77 -13.38 -2.85
N LEU A 228 10.11 -12.15 -3.24
CA LEU A 228 9.23 -11.29 -4.03
C LEU A 228 9.62 -11.46 -5.50
N ARG A 229 8.75 -12.08 -6.30
CA ARG A 229 8.91 -12.27 -7.74
C ARG A 229 8.15 -11.21 -8.50
N LEU A 230 8.83 -10.50 -9.38
CA LEU A 230 8.27 -9.43 -10.19
C LEU A 230 8.38 -9.78 -11.67
N TRP A 231 7.30 -9.61 -12.42
CA TRP A 231 7.24 -9.95 -13.84
C TRP A 231 7.50 -8.72 -14.72
N SER A 232 8.46 -8.83 -15.64
CA SER A 232 8.75 -7.84 -16.69
C SER A 232 8.18 -8.32 -18.01
N ALA A 233 7.41 -7.47 -18.70
CA ALA A 233 6.87 -7.78 -20.01
C ALA A 233 7.90 -7.45 -21.10
N GLU A 234 8.24 -8.45 -21.90
CA GLU A 234 9.21 -8.36 -23.00
C GLU A 234 8.63 -9.03 -24.26
N SER A 235 9.05 -8.56 -25.42
CA SER A 235 8.71 -9.20 -26.70
C SER A 235 9.33 -10.59 -26.76
N VAL A 236 8.64 -11.55 -27.39
CA VAL A 236 9.27 -12.79 -27.82
C VAL A 236 10.44 -12.41 -28.72
N GLY A 237 11.64 -12.90 -28.43
CA GLY A 237 12.81 -12.64 -29.28
C GLY A 237 12.46 -13.06 -30.70
N LEU A 238 12.51 -12.13 -31.64
CA LEU A 238 12.58 -12.50 -33.05
C LEU A 238 13.90 -13.25 -33.20
N ASP A 239 13.83 -14.54 -33.52
CA ASP A 239 14.98 -15.24 -34.07
C ASP A 239 15.55 -14.31 -35.17
N ARG A 240 16.84 -14.01 -35.07
CA ARG A 240 17.57 -13.20 -36.06
C ARG A 240 17.75 -13.97 -37.38
N ASP A 241 16.67 -14.53 -37.89
CA ASP A 241 16.61 -15.20 -39.18
C ASP A 241 15.66 -14.44 -40.09
N GLY A 242 16.26 -13.72 -41.04
CA GLY A 242 15.63 -13.41 -42.31
C GLY A 242 14.95 -12.04 -42.44
N SER A 243 15.71 -11.09 -42.98
CA SER A 243 15.27 -10.11 -43.99
C SER A 243 14.05 -9.21 -43.70
N SER A 244 14.29 -7.90 -43.63
CA SER A 244 13.61 -6.96 -44.53
C SER A 244 14.30 -5.59 -44.51
N GLU A 245 14.82 -5.19 -45.67
CA GLU A 245 15.40 -3.87 -45.94
C GLU A 245 14.30 -2.79 -46.17
N ASP A 246 13.12 -2.95 -45.55
CA ASP A 246 11.99 -2.04 -45.76
C ASP A 246 11.74 -1.17 -44.52
N GLY A 247 12.08 0.11 -44.62
CA GLY A 247 12.06 1.06 -43.50
C GLY A 247 10.69 1.30 -42.86
N MET A 248 9.58 0.83 -43.46
CA MET A 248 8.23 0.91 -42.88
C MET A 248 7.93 -0.20 -41.86
N HIS A 249 8.52 -1.39 -42.00
CA HIS A 249 8.31 -2.49 -41.05
C HIS A 249 9.05 -2.26 -39.71
N TYR A 250 10.17 -1.54 -39.76
CA TYR A 250 10.94 -1.17 -38.58
C TYR A 250 10.14 -0.39 -37.53
N TYR A 251 9.37 0.64 -37.96
CA TYR A 251 8.56 1.44 -37.03
C TYR A 251 7.41 0.64 -36.43
N HIS A 252 6.78 -0.24 -37.23
CA HIS A 252 5.73 -1.12 -36.74
C HIS A 252 6.24 -2.09 -35.66
N ASP A 253 7.42 -2.68 -35.86
CA ASP A 253 8.03 -3.59 -34.87
C ASP A 253 8.44 -2.86 -33.59
N LEU A 254 8.88 -1.61 -33.69
CA LEU A 254 9.15 -0.76 -32.54
C LEU A 254 7.88 -0.40 -31.77
N ASP A 255 6.81 -0.02 -32.46
CA ASP A 255 5.53 0.31 -31.83
C ASP A 255 4.92 -0.92 -31.14
N HIS A 256 4.98 -2.07 -31.80
CA HIS A 256 4.57 -3.34 -31.21
C HIS A 256 5.39 -3.65 -29.96
N LYS A 257 6.72 -3.55 -30.02
CA LYS A 257 7.60 -3.74 -28.86
C LYS A 257 7.25 -2.76 -27.74
N HIS A 258 7.09 -1.48 -28.03
CA HIS A 258 6.71 -0.49 -27.02
C HIS A 258 5.37 -0.82 -26.36
N SER A 259 4.37 -1.28 -27.12
CA SER A 259 3.07 -1.69 -26.57
C SER A 259 3.17 -2.84 -25.56
N ILE A 260 4.04 -3.82 -25.82
CA ILE A 260 4.31 -4.93 -24.90
C ILE A 260 4.98 -4.41 -23.62
N GLU A 261 5.98 -3.54 -23.78
CA GLU A 261 6.72 -2.98 -22.65
C GLU A 261 5.84 -2.10 -21.74
N GLN A 262 4.77 -1.50 -22.27
CA GLN A 262 3.79 -0.75 -21.47
C GLN A 262 3.04 -1.62 -20.44
N ILE A 263 2.90 -2.94 -20.68
CA ILE A 263 2.26 -3.85 -19.73
C ILE A 263 3.00 -3.83 -18.37
N SER A 264 4.32 -3.75 -18.36
CA SER A 264 5.11 -3.53 -17.14
C SER A 264 5.71 -2.12 -17.08
N GLY A 265 5.05 -1.13 -17.70
CA GLY A 265 5.50 0.26 -17.75
C GLY A 265 5.15 1.01 -16.46
N TYR A 266 3.87 1.36 -16.31
CA TYR A 266 3.34 2.18 -15.22
C TYR A 266 2.37 1.39 -14.34
N LEU A 267 2.35 1.70 -13.04
CA LEU A 267 1.36 1.21 -12.09
C LEU A 267 0.09 2.06 -12.19
N TYR A 268 -1.07 1.40 -12.32
CA TYR A 268 -2.38 2.05 -12.48
C TYR A 268 -2.40 3.09 -13.63
N PRO A 269 -2.25 2.63 -14.89
CA PRO A 269 -2.38 3.52 -16.04
C PRO A 269 -3.76 4.19 -16.02
N ASP A 270 -3.83 5.42 -16.55
CA ASP A 270 -5.08 6.16 -16.69
C ASP A 270 -6.09 5.36 -17.52
N ASP A 271 -7.22 5.00 -16.90
CA ASP A 271 -8.28 4.17 -17.46
C ASP A 271 -9.57 4.97 -17.75
N SER A 272 -9.45 6.29 -17.88
CA SER A 272 -10.54 7.15 -18.35
C SER A 272 -10.98 6.85 -19.79
N LYS A 273 -10.10 6.23 -20.59
CA LYS A 273 -10.33 5.83 -22.00
C LYS A 273 -10.28 4.32 -22.18
N TYR A 274 -10.81 3.83 -23.30
CA TYR A 274 -10.88 2.40 -23.61
C TYR A 274 -9.50 1.73 -23.64
N GLU A 275 -8.51 2.38 -24.25
CA GLU A 275 -7.14 1.85 -24.38
C GLU A 275 -6.47 1.69 -23.01
N GLY A 276 -6.73 2.63 -22.09
CA GLY A 276 -6.26 2.58 -20.71
C GLY A 276 -6.90 1.45 -19.90
N LYS A 277 -8.21 1.25 -20.07
CA LYS A 277 -8.94 0.11 -19.50
C LYS A 277 -8.40 -1.22 -20.01
N GLU A 278 -8.22 -1.34 -21.33
CA GLU A 278 -7.65 -2.54 -21.93
C GLU A 278 -6.23 -2.81 -21.42
N LEU A 279 -5.38 -1.78 -21.33
CA LEU A 279 -4.03 -1.93 -20.76
C LEU A 279 -4.09 -2.41 -19.31
N ARG A 280 -4.93 -1.82 -18.47
CA ARG A 280 -5.10 -2.25 -17.06
C ARG A 280 -5.54 -3.72 -16.97
N LEU A 281 -6.47 -4.16 -17.81
CA LEU A 281 -6.88 -5.57 -17.89
C LEU A 281 -5.73 -6.49 -18.39
N LYS A 282 -4.96 -6.05 -19.40
CA LYS A 282 -3.74 -6.73 -19.85
C LYS A 282 -2.74 -6.89 -18.70
N GLN A 283 -2.50 -5.87 -17.89
CA GLN A 283 -1.60 -5.94 -16.73
C GLN A 283 -2.07 -6.97 -15.69
N GLN A 284 -3.37 -6.97 -15.36
CA GLN A 284 -3.92 -7.92 -14.39
C GLN A 284 -3.79 -9.36 -14.87
N TYR A 285 -4.14 -9.63 -16.13
CA TYR A 285 -4.00 -10.97 -16.69
C TYR A 285 -2.52 -11.35 -16.86
N PHE A 286 -1.65 -10.42 -17.24
CA PHE A 286 -0.20 -10.63 -17.28
C PHE A 286 0.33 -11.13 -15.94
N LEU A 287 0.01 -10.42 -14.86
CA LEU A 287 0.39 -10.80 -13.50
C LEU A 287 -0.15 -12.19 -13.18
N VAL A 288 -1.45 -12.40 -13.39
CA VAL A 288 -2.11 -13.66 -13.05
C VAL A 288 -1.52 -14.83 -13.81
N SER A 289 -1.51 -14.79 -15.14
CA SER A 289 -1.13 -15.94 -15.95
C SER A 289 0.34 -16.32 -15.76
N SER A 290 1.24 -15.33 -15.69
CA SER A 290 2.65 -15.59 -15.35
C SER A 290 2.80 -16.22 -13.96
N SER A 291 2.03 -15.73 -12.98
CA SER A 291 2.03 -16.26 -11.61
C SER A 291 1.52 -17.69 -11.51
N ILE A 292 0.34 -17.99 -12.06
CA ILE A 292 -0.28 -19.31 -11.95
C ILE A 292 0.52 -20.36 -12.71
N GLN A 293 0.97 -20.06 -13.93
CA GLN A 293 1.84 -20.96 -14.71
C GLN A 293 3.13 -21.26 -13.95
N ASN A 294 3.74 -20.25 -13.31
CA ASN A 294 4.95 -20.45 -12.50
C ASN A 294 4.69 -21.36 -11.29
N ILE A 295 3.62 -21.13 -10.54
CA ILE A 295 3.23 -21.93 -9.38
C ILE A 295 3.01 -23.40 -9.78
N ILE A 296 2.34 -23.65 -10.90
CA ILE A 296 2.08 -25.00 -11.41
C ILE A 296 3.37 -25.69 -11.84
N LYS A 297 4.25 -24.98 -12.57
CA LYS A 297 5.56 -25.49 -12.98
C LYS A 297 6.41 -25.88 -11.77
N ASP A 298 6.45 -25.03 -10.74
CA ASP A 298 7.17 -25.29 -9.49
C ASP A 298 6.56 -26.46 -8.72
N PHE A 299 5.23 -26.54 -8.62
CA PHE A 299 4.56 -27.66 -7.97
C PHE A 299 4.92 -28.99 -8.65
N LYS A 300 4.83 -29.05 -9.98
CA LYS A 300 5.17 -30.24 -10.77
C LYS A 300 6.63 -30.65 -10.56
N LYS A 301 7.55 -29.69 -10.64
CA LYS A 301 9.00 -29.92 -10.45
C LYS A 301 9.33 -30.43 -9.05
N ASN A 302 8.74 -29.84 -8.01
CA ASN A 302 9.13 -30.07 -6.63
C ASN A 302 8.37 -31.23 -5.94
N HIS A 303 7.15 -31.53 -6.38
CA HIS A 303 6.31 -32.54 -5.74
C HIS A 303 6.08 -33.80 -6.57
N GLN A 304 6.21 -33.73 -7.92
CA GLN A 304 5.97 -34.86 -8.84
C GLN A 304 4.62 -35.57 -8.58
N LYS A 305 3.58 -34.79 -8.25
CA LYS A 305 2.22 -35.27 -7.99
C LYS A 305 1.22 -34.69 -8.97
N SER A 306 0.05 -35.32 -9.08
CA SER A 306 -1.10 -34.74 -9.76
C SER A 306 -1.51 -33.41 -9.10
N LEU A 307 -1.97 -32.45 -9.91
CA LEU A 307 -2.47 -31.15 -9.45
C LEU A 307 -3.76 -31.25 -8.61
N LYS A 308 -4.38 -32.43 -8.51
CA LYS A 308 -5.43 -32.70 -7.51
C LYS A 308 -4.95 -32.44 -6.07
N TYR A 309 -3.65 -32.60 -5.83
CA TYR A 309 -3.02 -32.36 -4.52
C TYR A 309 -2.48 -30.93 -4.35
N LEU A 310 -2.74 -30.03 -5.32
CA LEU A 310 -2.34 -28.63 -5.25
C LEU A 310 -2.83 -27.94 -3.96
N PRO A 311 -4.10 -28.11 -3.49
CA PRO A 311 -4.59 -27.45 -2.27
C PRO A 311 -3.85 -27.86 -0.98
N GLU A 312 -3.16 -29.00 -0.98
CA GLU A 312 -2.35 -29.44 0.16
C GLU A 312 -1.02 -28.69 0.27
N LYS A 313 -0.54 -28.10 -0.84
CA LYS A 313 0.79 -27.50 -0.95
C LYS A 313 0.79 -26.03 -1.32
N VAL A 314 -0.30 -25.52 -1.86
CA VAL A 314 -0.39 -24.15 -2.38
C VAL A 314 -1.65 -23.48 -1.86
N VAL A 315 -1.50 -22.23 -1.43
CA VAL A 315 -2.61 -21.29 -1.27
C VAL A 315 -2.25 -20.00 -2.00
N ILE A 316 -3.22 -19.44 -2.71
CA ILE A 316 -3.09 -18.21 -3.47
C ILE A 316 -3.97 -17.17 -2.80
N GLN A 317 -3.35 -16.11 -2.27
CA GLN A 317 -4.07 -14.98 -1.71
C GLN A 317 -4.23 -13.91 -2.80
N VAL A 318 -5.47 -13.61 -3.15
CA VAL A 318 -5.87 -12.57 -4.08
C VAL A 318 -6.11 -11.30 -3.28
N ASN A 319 -5.23 -10.31 -3.46
CA ASN A 319 -5.24 -9.05 -2.74
C ASN A 319 -6.06 -7.99 -3.51
N ASP A 320 -7.27 -7.72 -3.04
CA ASP A 320 -8.29 -6.94 -3.75
C ASP A 320 -8.72 -7.57 -5.08
N THR A 321 -9.54 -6.91 -5.90
CA THR A 321 -10.12 -7.54 -7.11
C THR A 321 -9.13 -7.73 -8.26
N HIS A 322 -7.98 -7.04 -8.26
CA HIS A 322 -7.04 -7.04 -9.39
C HIS A 322 -6.58 -8.44 -9.85
N PRO A 323 -6.22 -9.39 -8.96
CA PRO A 323 -5.77 -10.73 -9.36
C PRO A 323 -6.92 -11.75 -9.46
N THR A 324 -8.18 -11.32 -9.53
CA THR A 324 -9.35 -12.22 -9.56
C THR A 324 -9.32 -13.20 -10.74
N LEU A 325 -8.72 -12.80 -11.87
CA LEU A 325 -8.54 -13.67 -13.03
C LEU A 325 -7.71 -14.93 -12.72
N ALA A 326 -7.06 -15.03 -11.54
CA ALA A 326 -6.43 -16.26 -11.07
C ALA A 326 -7.39 -17.44 -11.01
N ILE A 327 -8.67 -17.18 -10.73
CA ILE A 327 -9.72 -18.20 -10.71
C ILE A 327 -9.90 -18.82 -12.10
N PRO A 328 -10.30 -18.07 -13.15
CA PRO A 328 -10.49 -18.65 -14.47
C PRO A 328 -9.18 -19.10 -15.13
N GLU A 329 -8.03 -18.50 -14.84
CA GLU A 329 -6.75 -18.97 -15.39
C GLU A 329 -6.31 -20.33 -14.81
N LEU A 330 -6.48 -20.54 -13.49
CA LEU A 330 -6.22 -21.84 -12.89
C LEU A 330 -7.16 -22.91 -13.46
N MET A 331 -8.44 -22.56 -13.64
CA MET A 331 -9.41 -23.42 -14.32
C MET A 331 -8.98 -23.75 -15.75
N ARG A 332 -8.51 -22.75 -16.53
CA ARG A 332 -8.04 -22.93 -17.91
C ARG A 332 -6.91 -23.94 -17.95
N ILE A 333 -5.86 -23.77 -17.14
CA ILE A 333 -4.72 -24.69 -17.14
C ILE A 333 -5.16 -26.10 -16.73
N LEU A 334 -5.94 -26.22 -15.65
CA LEU A 334 -6.39 -27.54 -15.17
C LEU A 334 -7.25 -28.29 -16.19
N MET A 335 -8.11 -27.60 -16.94
CA MET A 335 -8.97 -28.25 -17.94
C MET A 335 -8.27 -28.44 -19.28
N ASP A 336 -7.69 -27.37 -19.83
CA ASP A 336 -7.22 -27.36 -21.21
C ASP A 336 -5.85 -28.05 -21.34
N GLU A 337 -4.96 -27.88 -20.35
CA GLU A 337 -3.59 -28.43 -20.39
C GLU A 337 -3.45 -29.72 -19.57
N GLU A 338 -4.17 -29.83 -18.45
CA GLU A 338 -4.08 -30.99 -17.54
C GLU A 338 -5.24 -31.97 -17.67
N HIS A 339 -6.22 -31.65 -18.53
CA HIS A 339 -7.36 -32.51 -18.90
C HIS A 339 -8.25 -32.91 -17.72
N PHE A 340 -8.41 -32.04 -16.73
CA PHE A 340 -9.37 -32.25 -15.64
C PHE A 340 -10.79 -32.03 -16.15
N SER A 341 -11.76 -32.76 -15.59
CA SER A 341 -13.16 -32.38 -15.74
C SER A 341 -13.41 -31.03 -15.07
N TRP A 342 -14.45 -30.32 -15.52
CA TRP A 342 -14.87 -29.05 -14.90
C TRP A 342 -14.96 -29.16 -13.37
N ASP A 343 -15.68 -30.17 -12.86
CA ASP A 343 -15.92 -30.32 -11.43
C ASP A 343 -14.61 -30.57 -10.65
N SER A 344 -13.69 -31.37 -11.22
CA SER A 344 -12.38 -31.61 -10.61
C SER A 344 -11.51 -30.34 -10.59
N ALA A 345 -11.53 -29.57 -11.68
CA ALA A 345 -10.80 -28.32 -11.77
C ALA A 345 -11.37 -27.26 -10.80
N TRP A 346 -12.70 -27.17 -10.71
CA TRP A 346 -13.39 -26.23 -9.83
C TRP A 346 -13.17 -26.55 -8.36
N GLU A 347 -13.17 -27.84 -7.99
CA GLU A 347 -12.84 -28.29 -6.64
C GLU A 347 -11.41 -27.89 -6.23
N VAL A 348 -10.42 -28.05 -7.12
CA VAL A 348 -9.05 -27.63 -6.84
C VAL A 348 -8.96 -26.11 -6.72
N THR A 349 -9.51 -25.38 -7.69
CA THR A 349 -9.46 -23.91 -7.75
C THR A 349 -10.04 -23.28 -6.49
N THR A 350 -11.26 -23.69 -6.12
CA THR A 350 -11.96 -23.14 -4.94
C THR A 350 -11.25 -23.45 -3.63
N LYS A 351 -10.47 -24.53 -3.52
CA LYS A 351 -9.69 -24.88 -2.33
C LYS A 351 -8.30 -24.22 -2.26
N VAL A 352 -7.83 -23.61 -3.34
CA VAL A 352 -6.51 -22.97 -3.43
C VAL A 352 -6.61 -21.46 -3.23
N ILE A 353 -7.70 -20.82 -3.67
CA ILE A 353 -7.82 -19.36 -3.74
C ILE A 353 -8.56 -18.79 -2.53
N ALA A 354 -7.99 -17.74 -1.94
CA ALA A 354 -8.61 -16.92 -0.91
C ALA A 354 -8.58 -15.43 -1.31
N TYR A 355 -9.60 -14.68 -0.92
CA TYR A 355 -9.81 -13.29 -1.34
C TYR A 355 -9.82 -12.33 -0.14
N THR A 356 -9.03 -11.25 -0.21
CA THR A 356 -9.13 -10.12 0.73
C THR A 356 -9.74 -8.92 0.03
N ASN A 357 -10.80 -8.37 0.61
CA ASN A 357 -11.38 -7.10 0.16
C ASN A 357 -10.78 -5.92 0.96
N HIS A 358 -10.46 -4.83 0.26
CA HIS A 358 -9.83 -3.62 0.81
C HIS A 358 -10.66 -2.34 0.66
N THR A 359 -11.93 -2.43 0.25
CA THR A 359 -12.77 -1.26 -0.05
C THR A 359 -14.20 -1.44 0.46
N THR A 360 -14.74 -0.39 1.09
CA THR A 360 -16.17 -0.29 1.42
C THR A 360 -17.01 0.24 0.26
N LEU A 361 -16.37 0.83 -0.76
CA LEU A 361 -17.05 1.53 -1.84
C LEU A 361 -17.46 0.54 -2.93
N SER A 362 -18.77 0.34 -3.09
CA SER A 362 -19.36 -0.47 -4.16
C SER A 362 -18.89 -0.02 -5.55
N GLU A 363 -18.76 1.29 -5.75
CA GLU A 363 -18.29 1.93 -6.98
C GLU A 363 -16.80 1.67 -7.26
N ALA A 364 -16.03 1.29 -6.25
CA ALA A 364 -14.62 0.93 -6.38
C ALA A 364 -14.40 -0.57 -6.63
N LEU A 365 -15.46 -1.39 -6.57
CA LEU A 365 -15.39 -2.81 -6.92
C LEU A 365 -15.31 -2.93 -8.45
N GLU A 366 -14.20 -3.49 -8.92
CA GLU A 366 -13.88 -3.50 -10.34
C GLU A 366 -14.89 -4.30 -11.19
N THR A 367 -15.32 -3.68 -12.28
CA THR A 367 -16.14 -4.31 -13.32
C THR A 367 -15.51 -4.12 -14.69
N TRP A 368 -15.62 -5.15 -15.55
CA TRP A 368 -15.10 -5.09 -16.92
C TRP A 368 -16.23 -5.27 -17.94
N PRO A 369 -16.26 -4.47 -19.02
CA PRO A 369 -17.20 -4.70 -20.10
C PRO A 369 -17.03 -6.11 -20.67
N LYS A 370 -18.13 -6.85 -20.80
CA LYS A 370 -18.13 -8.22 -21.30
C LYS A 370 -17.39 -8.35 -22.63
N GLY A 371 -17.72 -7.49 -23.60
CA GLY A 371 -17.09 -7.51 -24.93
C GLY A 371 -15.58 -7.26 -24.92
N MET A 372 -15.06 -6.49 -23.94
CA MET A 372 -13.62 -6.28 -23.78
C MET A 372 -12.94 -7.57 -23.32
N MET A 373 -13.50 -8.26 -22.32
CA MET A 373 -12.97 -9.54 -21.85
C MET A 373 -13.05 -10.62 -22.94
N GLU A 374 -14.15 -10.68 -23.68
CA GLU A 374 -14.34 -11.62 -24.79
C GLU A 374 -13.31 -11.40 -25.91
N HIS A 375 -13.06 -10.14 -26.29
CA HIS A 375 -12.09 -9.82 -27.33
C HIS A 375 -10.64 -10.04 -26.89
N LEU A 376 -10.31 -9.63 -25.66
CA LEU A 376 -8.93 -9.68 -25.17
C LEU A 376 -8.55 -11.07 -24.66
N LEU A 377 -9.45 -11.76 -23.97
CA LEU A 377 -9.20 -13.04 -23.27
C LEU A 377 -10.35 -14.03 -23.54
N PRO A 378 -10.56 -14.47 -24.79
CA PRO A 378 -11.76 -15.21 -25.19
C PRO A 378 -11.97 -16.50 -24.40
N ARG A 379 -10.89 -17.28 -24.16
CA ARG A 379 -11.00 -18.52 -23.38
C ARG A 379 -11.33 -18.28 -21.91
N ILE A 380 -10.74 -17.25 -21.32
CA ILE A 380 -10.99 -16.84 -19.93
C ILE A 380 -12.44 -16.38 -19.78
N TYR A 381 -12.93 -15.57 -20.73
CA TYR A 381 -14.33 -15.18 -20.79
C TYR A 381 -15.28 -16.40 -20.82
N MET A 382 -15.03 -17.39 -21.68
CA MET A 382 -15.85 -18.62 -21.74
C MET A 382 -15.89 -19.36 -20.40
N ILE A 383 -14.79 -19.36 -19.64
CA ILE A 383 -14.75 -19.98 -18.31
C ILE A 383 -15.56 -19.14 -17.31
N ILE A 384 -15.42 -17.82 -17.32
CA ILE A 384 -16.20 -16.92 -16.45
C ILE A 384 -17.70 -17.09 -16.72
N ASP A 385 -18.10 -17.18 -17.99
CA ASP A 385 -19.49 -17.39 -18.40
C ASP A 385 -20.05 -18.72 -17.89
N GLU A 386 -19.28 -19.81 -18.00
CA GLU A 386 -19.68 -21.12 -17.45
C GLU A 386 -19.72 -21.13 -15.91
N VAL A 387 -18.80 -20.42 -15.23
CA VAL A 387 -18.88 -20.22 -13.76
C VAL A 387 -20.16 -19.48 -13.40
N ASN A 388 -20.49 -18.41 -14.14
CA ASN A 388 -21.70 -17.62 -13.92
C ASN A 388 -22.96 -18.46 -14.12
N GLU A 389 -23.05 -19.21 -15.22
CA GLU A 389 -24.19 -20.06 -15.54
C GLU A 389 -24.43 -21.14 -14.49
N ARG A 390 -23.36 -21.84 -14.06
CA ARG A 390 -23.46 -22.85 -13.00
C ARG A 390 -23.86 -22.26 -11.66
N PHE A 391 -23.28 -21.11 -11.30
CA PHE A 391 -23.62 -20.41 -10.07
C PHE A 391 -25.09 -19.97 -10.06
N CYS A 392 -25.56 -19.32 -11.13
CA CYS A 392 -26.95 -18.87 -11.26
C CYS A 392 -27.93 -20.04 -11.28
N LYS A 393 -27.60 -21.16 -11.93
CA LYS A 393 -28.39 -22.40 -11.86
C LYS A 393 -28.48 -22.93 -10.44
N GLY A 394 -27.37 -22.99 -9.71
CA GLY A 394 -27.36 -23.39 -8.30
C GLY A 394 -28.29 -22.50 -7.46
N LEU A 395 -28.19 -21.18 -7.61
CA LEU A 395 -29.11 -20.24 -6.95
C LEU A 395 -30.57 -20.51 -7.32
N TRP A 396 -30.86 -20.73 -8.61
CA TRP A 396 -32.22 -20.95 -9.08
C TRP A 396 -32.86 -22.23 -8.52
N PHE A 397 -32.12 -23.33 -8.49
CA PHE A 397 -32.66 -24.63 -8.09
C PHE A 397 -32.55 -24.89 -6.59
N ASP A 398 -31.47 -24.44 -5.95
CA ASP A 398 -31.15 -24.78 -4.55
C ASP A 398 -31.54 -23.66 -3.55
N HIS A 399 -31.70 -22.41 -4.01
CA HIS A 399 -31.98 -21.23 -3.17
C HIS A 399 -33.20 -20.43 -3.66
N GLN A 400 -34.40 -20.96 -3.40
CA GLN A 400 -35.65 -20.33 -3.88
C GLN A 400 -35.83 -18.89 -3.39
N GLU A 401 -35.35 -18.59 -2.19
CA GLU A 401 -35.38 -17.27 -1.54
C GLU A 401 -34.47 -16.22 -2.17
N LEU A 402 -33.50 -16.65 -2.99
CA LEU A 402 -32.53 -15.75 -3.66
C LEU A 402 -32.80 -15.57 -5.16
N ARG A 403 -33.84 -16.21 -5.72
CA ARG A 403 -34.15 -16.15 -7.16
C ARG A 403 -34.29 -14.72 -7.69
N GLU A 404 -35.00 -13.87 -6.95
CA GLU A 404 -35.21 -12.46 -7.32
C GLU A 404 -33.93 -11.64 -7.18
N LYS A 405 -32.95 -12.12 -6.41
CA LYS A 405 -31.66 -11.46 -6.18
C LYS A 405 -30.55 -11.94 -7.12
N ILE A 406 -30.83 -12.87 -8.05
CA ILE A 406 -29.83 -13.36 -9.01
C ILE A 406 -29.14 -12.21 -9.78
N PRO A 407 -29.82 -11.14 -10.25
CA PRO A 407 -29.13 -10.03 -10.91
C PRO A 407 -28.04 -9.35 -10.05
N GLU A 408 -28.25 -9.29 -8.72
CA GLU A 408 -27.29 -8.72 -7.77
C GLU A 408 -26.15 -9.68 -7.41
N LEU A 409 -26.36 -10.98 -7.62
CA LEU A 409 -25.40 -12.05 -7.30
C LEU A 409 -24.60 -12.53 -8.51
N ALA A 410 -25.16 -12.43 -9.70
CA ALA A 410 -24.57 -12.93 -10.94
C ALA A 410 -23.20 -12.29 -11.19
N ILE A 411 -22.24 -13.10 -11.62
CA ILE A 411 -20.90 -12.63 -11.97
C ILE A 411 -20.97 -11.79 -13.24
N ILE A 412 -21.82 -12.18 -14.19
CA ILE A 412 -22.09 -11.42 -15.41
C ILE A 412 -23.50 -10.84 -15.29
N ALA A 413 -23.58 -9.51 -15.22
CA ALA A 413 -24.84 -8.77 -15.17
C ALA A 413 -24.66 -7.44 -15.91
N ASP A 414 -25.71 -6.96 -16.56
CA ASP A 414 -25.73 -5.65 -17.26
C ASP A 414 -24.56 -5.44 -18.24
N GLU A 415 -24.21 -6.49 -19.01
CA GLU A 415 -23.05 -6.52 -19.94
C GLU A 415 -21.69 -6.21 -19.27
N GLN A 416 -21.61 -6.39 -17.95
CA GLN A 416 -20.40 -6.26 -17.14
C GLN A 416 -20.05 -7.58 -16.45
N ILE A 417 -18.76 -7.78 -16.24
CA ILE A 417 -18.21 -8.85 -15.40
C ILE A 417 -17.83 -8.21 -14.06
N HIS A 418 -18.49 -8.64 -12.99
CA HIS A 418 -18.25 -8.16 -11.64
C HIS A 418 -17.15 -8.98 -10.95
N MET A 419 -15.96 -8.40 -10.86
CA MET A 419 -14.78 -9.14 -10.38
C MET A 419 -14.86 -9.51 -8.90
N ALA A 420 -15.43 -8.63 -8.05
CA ALA A 420 -15.66 -8.96 -6.65
C ALA A 420 -16.58 -10.19 -6.47
N ARG A 421 -17.63 -10.31 -7.31
CA ARG A 421 -18.55 -11.46 -7.28
C ARG A 421 -17.83 -12.74 -7.71
N LEU A 422 -17.03 -12.67 -8.79
CA LEU A 422 -16.19 -13.78 -9.22
C LEU A 422 -15.21 -14.22 -8.12
N ALA A 423 -14.55 -13.26 -7.45
CA ALA A 423 -13.61 -13.53 -6.37
C ALA A 423 -14.27 -14.27 -5.19
N ILE A 424 -15.47 -13.85 -4.77
CA ILE A 424 -16.22 -14.50 -3.70
C ILE A 424 -16.63 -15.92 -4.08
N VAL A 425 -17.19 -16.11 -5.29
CA VAL A 425 -17.67 -17.41 -5.77
C VAL A 425 -16.52 -18.41 -5.91
N GLY A 426 -15.37 -17.97 -6.43
CA GLY A 426 -14.20 -18.81 -6.69
C GLY A 426 -13.23 -19.01 -5.51
N SER A 427 -13.53 -18.48 -4.31
CA SER A 427 -12.63 -18.57 -3.15
C SER A 427 -13.21 -19.39 -1.99
N PHE A 428 -12.36 -20.09 -1.24
CA PHE A 428 -12.77 -20.79 -0.01
C PHE A 428 -12.89 -19.86 1.21
N SER A 429 -12.26 -18.68 1.17
CA SER A 429 -12.25 -17.70 2.25
C SER A 429 -12.31 -16.30 1.69
N VAL A 430 -13.14 -15.46 2.33
CA VAL A 430 -13.26 -14.02 2.04
C VAL A 430 -13.02 -13.28 3.35
N ASN A 431 -12.15 -12.27 3.33
CA ASN A 431 -11.93 -11.48 4.54
C ASN A 431 -11.86 -9.97 4.31
N GLY A 432 -12.31 -9.24 5.32
CA GLY A 432 -12.08 -7.81 5.46
C GLY A 432 -10.82 -7.50 6.27
N VAL A 433 -10.52 -6.21 6.42
CA VAL A 433 -9.22 -5.70 6.88
C VAL A 433 -9.28 -4.86 8.17
N ALA A 434 -10.47 -4.77 8.76
CA ALA A 434 -10.79 -4.22 10.07
C ALA A 434 -12.15 -4.78 10.50
N GLN A 435 -12.46 -4.79 11.79
CA GLN A 435 -13.71 -5.38 12.28
C GLN A 435 -14.94 -4.67 11.70
N ILE A 436 -15.03 -3.35 11.86
CA ILE A 436 -16.14 -2.54 11.32
C ILE A 436 -16.28 -2.69 9.80
N HIS A 437 -15.17 -2.81 9.08
CA HIS A 437 -15.17 -3.05 7.65
C HIS A 437 -15.79 -4.41 7.31
N THR A 438 -15.37 -5.47 7.99
CA THR A 438 -15.96 -6.81 7.81
C THR A 438 -17.45 -6.81 8.14
N ASP A 439 -17.87 -6.07 9.18
CA ASP A 439 -19.28 -5.99 9.56
C ASP A 439 -20.10 -5.26 8.49
N ILE A 440 -19.58 -4.15 7.92
CA ILE A 440 -20.20 -3.46 6.77
C ILE A 440 -20.33 -4.39 5.57
N LEU A 441 -19.30 -5.18 5.26
CA LEU A 441 -19.36 -6.15 4.16
C LEU A 441 -20.45 -7.20 4.40
N LYS A 442 -20.57 -7.73 5.62
CA LYS A 442 -21.56 -8.77 5.96
C LYS A 442 -22.99 -8.25 6.02
N GLU A 443 -23.19 -7.03 6.52
CA GLU A 443 -24.52 -6.48 6.78
C GLU A 443 -25.09 -5.71 5.58
N LYS A 444 -24.22 -5.18 4.70
CA LYS A 444 -24.63 -4.29 3.60
C LYS A 444 -24.09 -4.75 2.25
N GLU A 445 -22.80 -4.51 1.97
CA GLU A 445 -22.24 -4.60 0.62
C GLU A 445 -22.27 -6.01 0.02
N MET A 446 -22.00 -7.03 0.84
CA MET A 446 -21.93 -8.44 0.45
C MET A 446 -22.94 -9.29 1.21
N LYS A 447 -24.03 -8.69 1.70
CA LYS A 447 -25.04 -9.36 2.53
C LYS A 447 -25.57 -10.64 1.88
N ASN A 448 -25.98 -10.58 0.62
CA ASN A 448 -26.52 -11.75 -0.09
C ASN A 448 -25.47 -12.87 -0.24
N PHE A 449 -24.19 -12.51 -0.41
CA PHE A 449 -23.10 -13.50 -0.44
C PHE A 449 -22.79 -14.08 0.94
N TYR A 450 -22.93 -13.27 2.00
CA TYR A 450 -22.76 -13.73 3.38
C TYR A 450 -23.87 -14.70 3.78
N GLU A 451 -25.13 -14.44 3.36
CA GLU A 451 -26.25 -15.36 3.52
C GLU A 451 -25.98 -16.72 2.84
N LEU A 452 -25.35 -16.71 1.66
CA LEU A 452 -24.96 -17.91 0.91
C LEU A 452 -23.77 -18.67 1.51
N PHE A 453 -22.74 -17.94 1.94
CA PHE A 453 -21.45 -18.51 2.34
C PHE A 453 -20.98 -18.01 3.72
N PRO A 454 -21.79 -18.15 4.79
CA PRO A 454 -21.51 -17.51 6.07
C PRO A 454 -20.16 -17.91 6.67
N ASP A 455 -19.78 -19.18 6.51
CA ASP A 455 -18.53 -19.74 7.04
C ASP A 455 -17.27 -19.24 6.30
N ARG A 456 -17.41 -18.64 5.11
CA ARG A 456 -16.26 -18.13 4.33
C ARG A 456 -15.82 -16.74 4.79
N PHE A 457 -16.73 -15.94 5.38
CA PHE A 457 -16.46 -14.54 5.71
C PHE A 457 -15.82 -14.35 7.08
N ASN A 458 -14.60 -13.80 7.10
CA ASN A 458 -13.87 -13.52 8.34
C ASN A 458 -13.20 -12.14 8.34
N ASN A 459 -12.57 -11.78 9.45
CA ASN A 459 -11.83 -10.53 9.61
C ASN A 459 -10.34 -10.83 9.81
N LYS A 460 -9.48 -10.03 9.18
CA LYS A 460 -8.05 -9.99 9.45
C LYS A 460 -7.61 -8.54 9.51
N THR A 461 -7.72 -7.91 10.68
CA THR A 461 -7.27 -6.53 10.87
C THR A 461 -5.84 -6.37 10.35
N ASN A 462 -5.62 -5.33 9.54
CA ASN A 462 -4.31 -4.96 9.05
C ASN A 462 -3.28 -4.75 10.17
N GLY A 463 -2.01 -4.76 9.78
CA GLY A 463 -0.91 -4.43 10.66
C GLY A 463 0.29 -3.90 9.90
N ILE A 464 1.25 -3.38 10.66
CA ILE A 464 2.49 -2.83 10.14
C ILE A 464 3.69 -3.56 10.73
N THR A 465 4.78 -3.64 9.97
CA THR A 465 6.02 -4.20 10.50
C THR A 465 6.69 -3.19 11.43
N HIS A 466 6.90 -3.56 12.70
CA HIS A 466 7.62 -2.73 13.66
C HIS A 466 9.13 -2.69 13.37
N ARG A 467 9.65 -3.55 12.48
CA ARG A 467 11.05 -3.53 12.07
C ARG A 467 11.36 -2.26 11.28
N ARG A 468 10.55 -1.95 10.27
CA ARG A 468 10.71 -0.69 9.52
C ARG A 468 10.17 0.51 10.31
N TRP A 469 8.93 0.41 10.80
CA TRP A 469 8.20 1.58 11.30
C TRP A 469 8.51 1.96 12.75
N LEU A 470 9.41 1.25 13.43
CA LEU A 470 9.88 1.59 14.77
C LEU A 470 11.38 1.36 14.93
N LEU A 471 11.88 0.14 14.67
CA LEU A 471 13.33 -0.15 14.83
C LEU A 471 14.21 0.65 13.88
N GLN A 472 13.86 0.70 12.59
CA GLN A 472 14.60 1.46 11.58
C GLN A 472 14.23 2.95 11.62
N ALA A 473 12.94 3.29 11.57
CA ALA A 473 12.51 4.69 11.47
C ALA A 473 12.77 5.51 12.75
N ASN A 474 12.78 4.88 13.92
CA ASN A 474 12.92 5.58 15.21
C ASN A 474 13.83 4.79 16.18
N PRO A 475 15.14 4.67 15.86
CA PRO A 475 16.07 3.86 16.62
C PRO A 475 16.25 4.37 18.05
N LYS A 476 16.14 5.69 18.27
CA LYS A 476 16.21 6.31 19.60
C LYS A 476 15.04 5.89 20.49
N LEU A 477 13.80 5.91 19.96
CA LEU A 477 12.64 5.43 20.71
C LEU A 477 12.75 3.92 20.96
N SER A 478 13.17 3.16 19.95
CA SER A 478 13.38 1.72 20.08
C SER A 478 14.42 1.35 21.14
N GLY A 479 15.51 2.12 21.22
CA GLY A 479 16.53 2.01 22.26
C GLY A 479 15.96 2.29 23.65
N LEU A 480 15.21 3.40 23.81
CA LEU A 480 14.56 3.76 25.07
C LEU A 480 13.56 2.69 25.55
N ILE A 481 12.75 2.14 24.62
CA ILE A 481 11.83 1.03 24.92
C ILE A 481 12.61 -0.18 25.40
N THR A 482 13.70 -0.53 24.70
CA THR A 482 14.54 -1.68 25.04
C THR A 482 15.26 -1.52 26.39
N GLU A 483 15.75 -0.32 26.72
CA GLU A 483 16.32 0.02 28.04
C GLU A 483 15.27 -0.18 29.15
N SER A 484 14.02 0.17 28.87
CA SER A 484 12.95 0.20 29.89
C SER A 484 12.28 -1.15 30.13
N ILE A 485 11.98 -1.91 29.07
CA ILE A 485 11.21 -3.16 29.17
C ILE A 485 11.96 -4.40 28.65
N GLY A 486 13.22 -4.25 28.23
CA GLY A 486 14.04 -5.32 27.64
C GLY A 486 13.75 -5.57 26.15
N PRO A 487 14.61 -6.31 25.42
CA PRO A 487 14.51 -6.46 23.96
C PRO A 487 13.42 -7.43 23.48
N GLN A 488 12.72 -8.11 24.39
CA GLN A 488 11.78 -9.18 24.05
C GLN A 488 10.57 -8.69 23.25
N TRP A 489 10.22 -7.39 23.32
CA TRP A 489 9.16 -6.79 22.51
C TRP A 489 9.44 -6.87 21.01
N ILE A 490 10.70 -6.93 20.59
CA ILE A 490 11.09 -7.02 19.18
C ILE A 490 10.58 -8.33 18.56
N GLN A 491 10.64 -9.44 19.29
CA GLN A 491 10.10 -10.73 18.83
C GLN A 491 8.61 -10.89 19.19
N ARG A 492 8.14 -10.14 20.19
CA ARG A 492 6.76 -10.22 20.71
C ARG A 492 6.20 -8.82 20.91
N PRO A 493 5.74 -8.15 19.83
CA PRO A 493 5.31 -6.74 19.89
C PRO A 493 4.22 -6.45 20.94
N LYS A 494 3.37 -7.43 21.27
CA LYS A 494 2.40 -7.33 22.37
C LYS A 494 3.01 -6.96 23.73
N GLN A 495 4.32 -7.20 23.94
CA GLN A 495 5.00 -6.84 25.18
C GLN A 495 5.24 -5.33 25.34
N LEU A 496 5.06 -4.53 24.28
CA LEU A 496 5.04 -3.06 24.37
C LEU A 496 4.06 -2.56 25.44
N ILE A 497 3.02 -3.33 25.76
CA ILE A 497 2.07 -3.02 26.83
C ILE A 497 2.74 -2.80 28.19
N SER A 498 3.93 -3.37 28.40
CA SER A 498 4.72 -3.20 29.63
C SER A 498 5.19 -1.75 29.84
N LEU A 499 5.22 -0.93 28.78
CA LEU A 499 5.53 0.51 28.87
C LEU A 499 4.51 1.29 29.70
N LEU A 500 3.28 0.78 29.89
CA LEU A 500 2.29 1.41 30.78
C LEU A 500 2.80 1.58 32.21
N LYS A 501 3.75 0.76 32.67
CA LYS A 501 4.38 0.91 33.99
C LYS A 501 5.17 2.22 34.12
N TYR A 502 5.62 2.77 32.99
CA TYR A 502 6.45 3.97 32.90
C TYR A 502 5.68 5.17 32.34
N SER A 503 4.39 5.03 31.99
CA SER A 503 3.61 6.11 31.37
C SER A 503 3.43 7.34 32.27
N LYS A 504 3.64 7.19 33.58
CA LYS A 504 3.60 8.27 34.59
C LYS A 504 4.95 8.52 35.26
N ASP A 505 6.01 7.85 34.81
CA ASP A 505 7.35 8.03 35.36
C ASP A 505 8.00 9.27 34.76
N ALA A 506 8.30 10.27 35.59
CA ALA A 506 8.80 11.57 35.12
C ALA A 506 10.15 11.47 34.37
N SER A 507 11.04 10.58 34.81
CA SER A 507 12.35 10.41 34.16
C SER A 507 12.20 9.79 32.78
N PHE A 508 11.35 8.78 32.66
CA PHE A 508 11.03 8.16 31.37
C PHE A 508 10.34 9.15 30.43
N LEU A 509 9.36 9.91 30.91
CA LEU A 509 8.64 10.88 30.08
C LEU A 509 9.54 12.00 29.56
N GLU A 510 10.54 12.44 30.34
CA GLU A 510 11.51 13.43 29.87
C GLU A 510 12.41 12.86 28.76
N LYS A 511 12.94 11.63 28.94
CA LYS A 511 13.69 10.93 27.89
C LYS A 511 12.84 10.73 26.62
N PHE A 512 11.58 10.34 26.80
CA PHE A 512 10.64 10.12 25.70
C PHE A 512 10.35 11.42 24.93
N HIS A 513 10.13 12.53 25.65
CA HIS A 513 9.98 13.85 25.07
C HIS A 513 11.22 14.27 24.27
N GLN A 514 12.41 14.07 24.83
CA GLN A 514 13.66 14.39 24.14
C GLN A 514 13.80 13.63 22.82
N VAL A 515 13.43 12.35 22.78
CA VAL A 515 13.42 11.56 21.54
C VAL A 515 12.46 12.17 20.50
N LYS A 516 11.23 12.53 20.90
CA LYS A 516 10.27 13.18 19.99
C LYS A 516 10.82 14.51 19.44
N HIS A 517 11.38 15.33 20.33
CA HIS A 517 11.94 16.62 19.99
C HIS A 517 13.11 16.51 18.99
N GLU A 518 14.04 15.58 19.20
CA GLU A 518 15.13 15.32 18.25
C GLU A 518 14.63 14.85 16.88
N ASN A 519 13.56 14.04 16.84
CA ASN A 519 12.94 13.65 15.58
C ASN A 519 12.31 14.85 14.86
N LYS A 520 11.68 15.77 15.60
CA LYS A 520 11.14 17.03 15.06
C LYS A 520 12.23 17.91 14.48
N GLN A 521 13.39 18.00 15.13
CA GLN A 521 14.55 18.73 14.62
C GLN A 521 15.07 18.15 13.30
N ILE A 522 15.17 16.83 13.21
CA ILE A 522 15.57 16.14 11.96
C ILE A 522 14.59 16.48 10.83
N LEU A 523 13.28 16.43 11.10
CA LEU A 523 12.27 16.77 10.10
C LEU A 523 12.29 18.27 9.75
N ALA A 524 12.46 19.16 10.72
CA ALA A 524 12.55 20.60 10.50
C ALA A 524 13.72 20.95 9.57
N ASN A 525 14.88 20.31 9.79
CA ASN A 525 16.04 20.46 8.92
C ASN A 525 15.77 19.96 7.50
N LEU A 526 15.11 18.79 7.36
CA LEU A 526 14.73 18.25 6.06
C LEU A 526 13.73 19.16 5.32
N ILE A 527 12.74 19.71 6.04
CA ILE A 527 11.79 20.69 5.49
C ILE A 527 12.55 21.91 4.98
N HIS A 528 13.47 22.44 5.78
CA HIS A 528 14.27 23.61 5.39
C HIS A 528 15.15 23.32 4.16
N GLU A 529 15.83 22.18 4.14
CA GLU A 529 16.67 21.77 3.00
C GLU A 529 15.88 21.66 1.70
N ARG A 530 14.68 21.06 1.75
CA ARG A 530 13.88 20.79 0.54
C ARG A 530 13.03 21.95 0.08
N THR A 531 12.55 22.78 1.01
CA THR A 531 11.52 23.81 0.73
C THR A 531 11.98 25.22 1.02
N GLY A 532 13.08 25.40 1.75
CA GLY A 532 13.53 26.69 2.28
C GLY A 532 12.72 27.20 3.47
N ILE A 533 11.60 26.54 3.84
CA ILE A 533 10.73 26.98 4.93
C ILE A 533 11.37 26.64 6.28
N LEU A 534 11.47 27.64 7.16
CA LEU A 534 11.84 27.43 8.56
C LEU A 534 10.57 27.15 9.37
N VAL A 535 10.59 26.03 10.09
CA VAL A 535 9.52 25.60 11.00
C VAL A 535 10.03 25.52 12.44
N ASP A 536 9.15 25.82 13.39
CA ASP A 536 9.47 25.81 14.82
C ASP A 536 9.35 24.38 15.37
N ASP A 537 10.44 23.81 15.88
CA ASP A 537 10.47 22.46 16.46
C ASP A 537 9.73 22.36 17.82
N GLN A 538 9.34 23.50 18.42
CA GLN A 538 8.46 23.54 19.60
C GLN A 538 6.98 23.53 19.23
N SER A 539 6.63 23.89 17.99
CA SER A 539 5.24 23.91 17.50
C SER A 539 4.65 22.50 17.44
N ILE A 540 3.32 22.36 17.50
CA ILE A 540 2.67 21.07 17.26
C ILE A 540 2.92 20.67 15.80
N PHE A 541 3.55 19.51 15.59
CA PHE A 541 3.68 18.93 14.25
C PHE A 541 2.42 18.14 13.92
N ASP A 542 1.55 18.76 13.13
CA ASP A 542 0.23 18.25 12.76
C ASP A 542 0.29 17.63 11.35
N VAL A 543 0.15 16.31 11.26
CA VAL A 543 0.56 15.56 10.08
C VAL A 543 -0.59 14.83 9.40
N GLN A 544 -0.81 15.15 8.12
CA GLN A 544 -1.71 14.41 7.23
C GLN A 544 -0.97 13.86 6.00
N ILE A 545 -0.44 12.63 6.13
CA ILE A 545 0.29 11.93 5.06
C ILE A 545 -0.48 10.71 4.52
N LYS A 546 -1.09 10.86 3.35
CA LYS A 546 -1.87 9.81 2.67
C LYS A 546 -2.15 10.23 1.23
N ARG A 547 -2.60 9.28 0.39
CA ARG A 547 -3.09 9.58 -0.97
C ARG A 547 -4.09 10.75 -0.91
N LEU A 548 -4.06 11.61 -1.91
CA LEU A 548 -5.02 12.71 -1.97
C LEU A 548 -6.34 12.23 -2.58
N HIS A 549 -7.42 12.38 -1.84
CA HIS A 549 -8.75 11.95 -2.25
C HIS A 549 -9.80 12.72 -1.45
N GLU A 550 -10.93 13.06 -2.05
CA GLU A 550 -12.01 13.79 -1.37
C GLU A 550 -12.46 13.13 -0.05
N TYR A 551 -12.72 11.81 -0.02
CA TYR A 551 -13.12 11.13 1.24
C TYR A 551 -12.05 11.13 2.33
N LYS A 552 -10.77 11.37 1.99
CA LYS A 552 -9.68 11.49 2.98
C LYS A 552 -9.58 12.89 3.59
N ARG A 553 -10.34 13.84 3.03
CA ARG A 553 -10.64 15.17 3.56
C ARG A 553 -9.41 16.01 3.92
N GLN A 554 -8.38 15.99 3.08
CA GLN A 554 -7.37 17.06 3.11
C GLN A 554 -8.01 18.45 2.94
N LEU A 555 -9.18 18.51 2.28
CA LEU A 555 -9.99 19.71 2.17
C LEU A 555 -10.55 20.20 3.53
N LEU A 556 -10.96 19.28 4.42
CA LEU A 556 -11.39 19.66 5.77
C LEU A 556 -10.22 20.25 6.58
N ASN A 557 -9.04 19.64 6.48
CA ASN A 557 -7.85 20.13 7.15
C ASN A 557 -7.43 21.53 6.64
N ILE A 558 -7.40 21.73 5.31
CA ILE A 558 -7.03 23.05 4.78
C ILE A 558 -8.08 24.13 5.09
N PHE A 559 -9.37 23.78 5.26
CA PHE A 559 -10.38 24.73 5.75
C PHE A 559 -10.12 25.14 7.21
N HIS A 560 -9.73 24.21 8.07
CA HIS A 560 -9.33 24.52 9.45
C HIS A 560 -8.10 25.44 9.48
N ILE A 561 -7.11 25.21 8.61
CA ILE A 561 -5.93 26.08 8.50
C ILE A 561 -6.33 27.49 8.05
N ILE A 562 -7.22 27.63 7.05
CA ILE A 562 -7.73 28.95 6.61
C ILE A 562 -8.49 29.64 7.74
N TYR A 563 -9.30 28.90 8.51
CA TYR A 563 -9.97 29.43 9.70
C TYR A 563 -8.97 29.97 10.73
N LEU A 564 -7.98 29.18 11.15
CA LEU A 564 -6.96 29.63 12.09
C LEU A 564 -6.19 30.86 11.60
N TYR A 565 -5.89 30.90 10.30
CA TYR A 565 -5.25 32.06 9.69
C TYR A 565 -6.15 33.30 9.77
N ASN A 566 -7.43 33.19 9.44
CA ASN A 566 -8.40 34.29 9.53
C ASN A 566 -8.52 34.82 10.97
N GLU A 567 -8.62 33.93 11.97
CA GLU A 567 -8.66 34.32 13.39
C GLU A 567 -7.38 35.07 13.81
N LEU A 568 -6.21 34.61 13.36
CA LEU A 568 -4.94 35.29 13.62
C LEU A 568 -4.82 36.65 12.92
N LYS A 569 -5.46 36.82 11.76
CA LYS A 569 -5.49 38.13 11.08
C LYS A 569 -6.33 39.15 11.84
N GLU A 570 -7.42 38.71 12.46
CA GLU A 570 -8.29 39.57 13.26
C GLU A 570 -7.71 39.83 14.65
N ASN A 571 -7.09 38.81 15.24
CA ASN A 571 -6.42 38.91 16.53
C ASN A 571 -5.00 38.32 16.45
N PRO A 572 -3.99 39.10 16.03
CA PRO A 572 -2.60 38.66 15.99
C PRO A 572 -2.06 38.19 17.36
N ASN A 573 -2.65 38.67 18.46
CA ASN A 573 -2.27 38.33 19.83
C ASN A 573 -3.05 37.13 20.38
N LEU A 574 -3.82 36.41 19.56
CA LEU A 574 -4.52 35.19 19.96
C LEU A 574 -3.55 34.24 20.66
N ASP A 575 -3.88 33.85 21.89
CA ASP A 575 -3.10 32.89 22.66
C ASP A 575 -3.36 31.49 22.08
N MET A 576 -2.50 31.09 21.15
CA MET A 576 -2.48 29.76 20.58
C MET A 576 -1.10 29.12 20.68
N ILE A 577 -1.05 27.81 20.84
CA ILE A 577 0.19 27.06 20.65
C ILE A 577 0.57 27.12 19.16
N PRO A 578 1.82 27.47 18.82
CA PRO A 578 2.27 27.44 17.43
C PRO A 578 2.03 26.08 16.79
N ARG A 579 1.61 26.05 15.52
CA ARG A 579 1.35 24.81 14.77
C ARG A 579 2.04 24.79 13.41
N THR A 580 2.61 23.64 13.08
CA THR A 580 3.15 23.33 11.76
C THR A 580 2.35 22.20 11.14
N PHE A 581 1.51 22.52 10.15
CA PHE A 581 0.74 21.55 9.38
C PHE A 581 1.59 20.97 8.26
N ILE A 582 1.69 19.64 8.20
CA ILE A 582 2.55 18.92 7.27
C ILE A 582 1.72 17.96 6.44
N PHE A 583 1.70 18.21 5.13
CA PHE A 583 1.05 17.38 4.13
C PHE A 583 2.07 16.61 3.30
N GLY A 584 1.70 15.39 2.93
CA GLY A 584 2.43 14.58 1.96
C GLY A 584 1.44 13.67 1.24
N ALA A 585 1.17 13.96 -0.02
CA ALA A 585 0.11 13.30 -0.77
C ALA A 585 0.37 13.35 -2.28
N LYS A 586 -0.04 12.29 -2.99
CA LYS A 586 -0.12 12.25 -4.46
C LYS A 586 -1.59 12.12 -4.87
N ALA A 587 -2.01 12.89 -5.87
CA ALA A 587 -3.30 12.73 -6.54
C ALA A 587 -3.15 11.83 -7.78
N ALA A 588 -4.16 11.04 -8.14
CA ALA A 588 -4.12 10.31 -9.40
C ALA A 588 -4.07 11.30 -10.59
N PRO A 589 -3.39 10.97 -11.71
CA PRO A 589 -3.16 11.93 -12.80
C PRO A 589 -4.46 12.53 -13.39
N SER A 590 -5.51 11.71 -13.50
CA SER A 590 -6.83 12.08 -14.03
C SER A 590 -7.77 12.72 -12.99
N TYR A 591 -7.38 12.78 -11.71
CA TYR A 591 -8.25 13.28 -10.64
C TYR A 591 -8.07 14.79 -10.45
N HIS A 592 -8.74 15.56 -11.31
CA HIS A 592 -8.63 17.02 -11.36
C HIS A 592 -8.92 17.72 -10.02
N LEU A 593 -10.05 17.40 -9.38
CA LEU A 593 -10.43 18.02 -8.11
C LEU A 593 -9.39 17.74 -6.99
N ALA A 594 -8.84 16.53 -6.94
CA ALA A 594 -7.74 16.24 -6.03
C ALA A 594 -6.50 17.11 -6.35
N LYS A 595 -6.09 17.21 -7.61
CA LYS A 595 -4.95 18.08 -7.98
C LYS A 595 -5.22 19.55 -7.62
N GLU A 596 -6.46 20.01 -7.71
CA GLU A 596 -6.85 21.35 -7.28
C GLU A 596 -6.74 21.54 -5.77
N VAL A 597 -7.11 20.55 -4.95
CA VAL A 597 -6.89 20.59 -3.49
C VAL A 597 -5.39 20.66 -3.14
N ILE A 598 -4.51 19.95 -3.87
CA ILE A 598 -3.04 20.11 -3.69
C ILE A 598 -2.63 21.56 -3.99
N LYS A 599 -3.16 22.15 -5.06
CA LYS A 599 -2.88 23.54 -5.41
C LYS A 599 -3.36 24.50 -4.33
N LEU A 600 -4.54 24.27 -3.76
CA LEU A 600 -5.08 25.08 -2.68
C LEU A 600 -4.15 25.06 -1.47
N ILE A 601 -3.72 23.87 -1.03
CA ILE A 601 -2.79 23.72 0.11
C ILE A 601 -1.50 24.51 -0.14
N ASN A 602 -0.90 24.39 -1.33
CA ASN A 602 0.34 25.10 -1.66
C ASN A 602 0.14 26.63 -1.75
N LYS A 603 -1.01 27.10 -2.25
CA LYS A 603 -1.31 28.53 -2.32
C LYS A 603 -1.53 29.13 -0.94
N VAL A 604 -2.34 28.48 -0.10
CA VAL A 604 -2.53 28.88 1.30
C VAL A 604 -1.17 28.89 2.03
N ALA A 605 -0.35 27.85 1.85
CA ALA A 605 0.99 27.80 2.42
C ALA A 605 1.88 28.97 1.99
N SER A 606 1.83 29.36 0.72
CA SER A 606 2.62 30.49 0.21
C SER A 606 2.26 31.83 0.87
N ILE A 607 1.00 32.01 1.27
CA ILE A 607 0.51 33.21 1.96
C ILE A 607 0.84 33.13 3.45
N VAL A 608 0.38 32.08 4.12
CA VAL A 608 0.54 31.90 5.57
C VAL A 608 2.01 31.93 5.99
N ASN A 609 2.88 31.23 5.26
CA ASN A 609 4.29 31.12 5.66
C ASN A 609 5.07 32.44 5.58
N HIS A 610 4.61 33.41 4.77
CA HIS A 610 5.27 34.70 4.55
C HIS A 610 4.57 35.88 5.25
N ASP A 611 3.42 35.66 5.88
CA ASP A 611 2.72 36.73 6.60
C ASP A 611 3.36 36.99 7.97
N ALA A 612 4.05 38.13 8.10
CA ALA A 612 4.64 38.55 9.37
C ALA A 612 3.60 38.91 10.44
N ALA A 613 2.36 39.24 10.04
CA ALA A 613 1.31 39.66 10.97
C ALA A 613 0.90 38.53 11.95
N ILE A 614 1.03 37.27 11.53
CA ILE A 614 0.68 36.10 12.35
C ILE A 614 1.82 35.64 13.27
N GLN A 615 2.94 36.38 13.30
CA GLN A 615 4.08 36.18 14.21
C GLN A 615 4.65 34.76 14.24
N GLY A 616 4.58 34.04 13.11
CA GLY A 616 5.09 32.66 13.00
C GLY A 616 4.28 31.60 13.74
N LYS A 617 3.08 31.91 14.25
CA LYS A 617 2.23 30.96 15.00
C LYS A 617 1.66 29.83 14.13
N LEU A 618 1.62 30.01 12.81
CA LEU A 618 1.10 29.03 11.87
C LEU A 618 2.08 28.83 10.72
N LYS A 619 2.38 27.57 10.41
CA LYS A 619 3.14 27.15 9.23
C LYS A 619 2.41 26.03 8.52
N VAL A 620 2.48 26.02 7.19
CA VAL A 620 1.89 24.99 6.33
C VAL A 620 2.95 24.50 5.36
N VAL A 621 3.20 23.20 5.35
CA VAL A 621 4.24 22.58 4.54
C VAL A 621 3.63 21.46 3.72
N PHE A 622 3.86 21.49 2.41
CA PHE A 622 3.57 20.37 1.52
C PHE A 622 4.90 19.75 1.08
N LEU A 623 5.17 18.53 1.54
CA LEU A 623 6.36 17.80 1.12
C LEU A 623 6.03 16.97 -0.13
N GLU A 624 6.65 17.38 -1.24
CA GLU A 624 6.45 16.72 -2.53
C GLU A 624 7.03 15.30 -2.57
N ASN A 625 6.50 14.51 -3.51
CA ASN A 625 6.93 13.15 -3.80
C ASN A 625 6.90 12.20 -2.60
N TYR A 626 5.81 12.23 -1.83
CA TYR A 626 5.63 11.33 -0.70
C TYR A 626 5.84 9.85 -1.07
N ASN A 627 6.77 9.21 -0.37
CA ASN A 627 7.19 7.81 -0.53
C ASN A 627 7.54 7.20 0.84
N VAL A 628 8.10 5.99 0.87
CA VAL A 628 8.41 5.29 2.12
C VAL A 628 9.54 5.99 2.87
N SER A 629 10.63 6.33 2.16
CA SER A 629 11.78 7.00 2.76
C SER A 629 11.42 8.35 3.41
N LEU A 630 10.54 9.13 2.77
CA LEU A 630 10.04 10.37 3.38
C LEU A 630 9.12 10.09 4.58
N ALA A 631 8.26 9.06 4.50
CA ALA A 631 7.42 8.66 5.62
C ALA A 631 8.24 8.25 6.86
N GLU A 632 9.38 7.59 6.67
CA GLU A 632 10.30 7.20 7.75
C GLU A 632 10.89 8.41 8.50
N LYS A 633 10.95 9.59 7.87
CA LYS A 633 11.37 10.84 8.54
C LYS A 633 10.18 11.59 9.15
N ILE A 634 9.01 11.60 8.50
CA ILE A 634 7.83 12.33 8.99
C ILE A 634 7.19 11.65 10.21
N ILE A 635 6.99 10.34 10.17
CA ILE A 635 6.21 9.60 11.18
C ILE A 635 6.80 9.72 12.60
N PRO A 636 8.12 9.56 12.81
CA PRO A 636 8.72 9.69 14.13
C PRO A 636 8.59 11.09 14.75
N ALA A 637 8.42 12.12 13.92
CA ALA A 637 8.35 13.52 14.32
C ALA A 637 6.92 14.02 14.58
N ALA A 638 5.89 13.30 14.14
CA ALA A 638 4.51 13.74 14.28
C ALA A 638 4.06 13.80 15.75
N ASP A 639 3.40 14.90 16.12
CA ASP A 639 2.70 15.05 17.40
C ASP A 639 1.22 14.65 17.23
N VAL A 640 0.58 15.19 16.19
CA VAL A 640 -0.81 14.90 15.82
C VAL A 640 -0.86 14.11 14.52
N SER A 641 -1.73 13.11 14.47
CA SER A 641 -1.97 12.27 13.30
C SER A 641 -3.39 12.45 12.78
N GLU A 642 -3.51 13.07 11.60
CA GLU A 642 -4.79 13.38 10.95
C GLU A 642 -5.39 12.17 10.23
N GLN A 643 -6.42 11.58 10.85
CA GLN A 643 -7.11 10.36 10.39
C GLN A 643 -8.60 10.64 10.16
N ILE A 644 -8.84 11.68 9.36
CA ILE A 644 -10.13 12.36 9.25
C ILE A 644 -10.96 11.94 8.05
N SER A 645 -10.91 10.68 7.63
CA SER A 645 -11.76 10.25 6.50
C SER A 645 -13.25 10.32 6.86
N THR A 646 -14.13 10.56 5.89
CA THR A 646 -15.58 10.49 6.14
C THR A 646 -15.92 9.09 6.66
N ALA A 647 -16.67 9.00 7.76
CA ALA A 647 -17.00 7.70 8.35
C ALA A 647 -17.69 6.78 7.33
N SER A 648 -17.39 5.48 7.38
CA SER A 648 -17.77 4.44 6.41
C SER A 648 -16.94 4.35 5.13
N LYS A 649 -15.93 5.20 4.92
CA LYS A 649 -15.18 5.27 3.65
C LYS A 649 -13.75 4.70 3.75
N GLU A 650 -13.12 4.71 4.91
CA GLU A 650 -11.80 4.10 5.14
C GLU A 650 -11.98 2.66 5.63
N ALA A 651 -11.60 1.67 4.82
CA ALA A 651 -11.68 0.27 5.20
C ALA A 651 -10.82 -0.10 6.42
N SER A 652 -9.67 0.57 6.60
CA SER A 652 -8.77 0.32 7.73
C SER A 652 -7.85 1.52 7.96
N GLY A 653 -6.83 1.70 7.12
CA GLY A 653 -5.75 2.65 7.35
C GLY A 653 -4.60 2.02 8.13
N THR A 654 -3.38 2.14 7.60
CA THR A 654 -2.15 1.68 8.27
C THR A 654 -1.24 2.84 8.66
N GLY A 655 -1.47 4.05 8.14
CA GLY A 655 -0.72 5.26 8.52
C GLY A 655 -0.95 5.64 9.99
N ASN A 656 -2.19 5.55 10.44
CA ASN A 656 -2.59 5.73 11.85
C ASN A 656 -1.81 4.80 12.80
N MET A 657 -1.67 3.51 12.45
CA MET A 657 -0.92 2.54 13.25
C MET A 657 0.57 2.92 13.38
N LYS A 658 1.18 3.45 12.31
CA LYS A 658 2.60 3.86 12.33
C LYS A 658 2.82 5.08 13.22
N MET A 659 1.91 6.04 13.10
CA MET A 659 1.90 7.27 13.89
C MET A 659 1.69 6.98 15.38
N MET A 660 0.69 6.14 15.70
CA MET A 660 0.44 5.63 17.05
C MET A 660 1.69 4.92 17.64
N MET A 661 2.33 4.05 16.86
CA MET A 661 3.54 3.32 17.28
C MET A 661 4.73 4.24 17.55
N ASN A 662 4.73 5.45 17.00
CA ASN A 662 5.74 6.49 17.22
C ASN A 662 5.28 7.61 18.17
N GLY A 663 4.16 7.41 18.87
CA GLY A 663 3.68 8.31 19.92
C GLY A 663 2.90 9.54 19.42
N ALA A 664 2.51 9.61 18.15
CA ALA A 664 1.59 10.65 17.71
C ALA A 664 0.17 10.33 18.22
N LEU A 665 -0.56 11.35 18.66
CA LEU A 665 -1.96 11.21 19.05
C LEU A 665 -2.87 11.40 17.84
N THR A 666 -3.83 10.48 17.68
CA THR A 666 -4.76 10.54 16.55
C THR A 666 -5.87 11.55 16.81
N ILE A 667 -6.08 12.43 15.85
CA ILE A 667 -7.36 13.11 15.63
C ILE A 667 -8.06 12.42 14.46
N GLY A 668 -9.30 11.98 14.64
CA GLY A 668 -9.95 11.18 13.60
C GLY A 668 -11.42 10.91 13.84
N THR A 669 -12.06 10.44 12.77
CA THR A 669 -13.44 9.94 12.81
C THR A 669 -13.50 8.51 13.34
N LEU A 670 -14.69 8.06 13.74
CA LEU A 670 -14.98 6.66 14.05
C LEU A 670 -15.07 5.82 12.76
N ASP A 671 -13.93 5.64 12.10
CA ASP A 671 -13.82 4.93 10.84
C ASP A 671 -12.58 4.03 10.78
N GLY A 672 -12.66 2.98 9.96
CA GLY A 672 -11.56 2.03 9.75
C GLY A 672 -10.90 1.55 11.06
N ALA A 673 -9.56 1.58 11.08
CA ALA A 673 -8.76 1.16 12.23
C ALA A 673 -8.73 2.19 13.37
N ASN A 674 -9.28 3.40 13.21
CA ASN A 674 -9.39 4.34 14.33
C ASN A 674 -10.30 3.79 15.42
N VAL A 675 -11.33 3.02 15.04
CA VAL A 675 -12.21 2.31 15.98
C VAL A 675 -11.40 1.34 16.84
N GLU A 676 -10.57 0.51 16.21
CA GLU A 676 -9.74 -0.48 16.92
C GLU A 676 -8.62 0.17 17.75
N ILE A 677 -8.08 1.31 17.29
CA ILE A 677 -7.12 2.11 18.07
C ILE A 677 -7.81 2.66 19.31
N LYS A 678 -8.98 3.31 19.18
CA LYS A 678 -9.78 3.83 20.29
C LYS A 678 -10.12 2.74 21.31
N GLU A 679 -10.54 1.55 20.85
CA GLU A 679 -10.79 0.41 21.73
C GLU A 679 -9.52 -0.03 22.48
N ALA A 680 -8.36 0.03 21.83
CA ALA A 680 -7.10 -0.38 22.44
C ALA A 680 -6.61 0.65 23.47
N VAL A 681 -6.65 1.95 23.15
CA VAL A 681 -6.05 3.01 23.98
C VAL A 681 -7.03 3.65 24.97
N GLY A 682 -8.34 3.50 24.78
CA GLY A 682 -9.35 4.19 25.58
C GLY A 682 -9.69 5.59 25.05
N ASN A 683 -10.89 6.09 25.39
CA ASN A 683 -11.43 7.35 24.87
C ASN A 683 -10.59 8.57 25.25
N GLU A 684 -9.86 8.48 26.36
CA GLU A 684 -9.04 9.56 26.87
C GLU A 684 -7.71 9.71 26.11
N ASN A 685 -7.26 8.70 25.36
CA ASN A 685 -5.95 8.70 24.70
C ASN A 685 -6.03 8.88 23.17
N ILE A 686 -7.20 9.29 22.65
CA ILE A 686 -7.45 9.59 21.23
C ILE A 686 -8.49 10.72 21.10
N PHE A 687 -8.39 11.53 20.03
CA PHE A 687 -9.29 12.65 19.78
C PHE A 687 -10.27 12.29 18.66
N ILE A 688 -11.47 11.84 19.06
CA ILE A 688 -12.53 11.44 18.13
C ILE A 688 -13.55 12.55 17.94
N PHE A 689 -14.01 12.74 16.69
CA PHE A 689 -15.02 13.73 16.30
C PHE A 689 -15.88 13.25 15.11
N GLY A 690 -16.89 14.07 14.79
CA GLY A 690 -17.65 13.99 13.55
C GLY A 690 -18.75 12.93 13.55
N LEU A 691 -19.42 12.82 12.40
CA LEU A 691 -20.47 11.84 12.14
C LEU A 691 -19.98 10.40 12.29
N LYS A 692 -20.89 9.53 12.75
CA LYS A 692 -20.72 8.09 12.72
C LYS A 692 -21.10 7.50 11.36
N ALA A 693 -20.64 6.28 11.08
CA ALA A 693 -20.90 5.59 9.83
C ALA A 693 -22.40 5.37 9.55
N ASP A 694 -23.20 5.07 10.57
CA ASP A 694 -24.66 4.93 10.47
C ASP A 694 -25.36 6.25 10.15
N GLU A 695 -24.88 7.36 10.72
CA GLU A 695 -25.39 8.71 10.43
C GLU A 695 -25.07 9.13 8.98
N VAL A 696 -23.84 8.92 8.51
CA VAL A 696 -23.42 9.17 7.11
C VAL A 696 -24.28 8.37 6.14
N LEU A 697 -24.46 7.07 6.39
CA LEU A 697 -25.27 6.21 5.54
C LEU A 697 -26.75 6.62 5.55
N ASN A 698 -27.27 7.05 6.70
CA ASN A 698 -28.63 7.56 6.81
C ASN A 698 -28.83 8.82 5.95
N TYR A 699 -27.88 9.75 5.95
CA TYR A 699 -27.93 10.94 5.08
C TYR A 699 -27.89 10.57 3.59
N HIS A 700 -27.05 9.61 3.19
CA HIS A 700 -27.01 9.16 1.80
C HIS A 700 -28.31 8.48 1.35
N GLN A 701 -28.97 7.73 2.24
CA GLN A 701 -30.18 6.97 1.90
C GLN A 701 -31.46 7.82 1.96
N HIS A 702 -31.56 8.73 2.94
CA HIS A 702 -32.81 9.44 3.24
C HIS A 702 -32.73 10.96 3.01
N GLY A 703 -31.56 11.49 2.64
CA GLY A 703 -31.34 12.93 2.55
C GLY A 703 -31.32 13.61 3.93
N GLY A 704 -31.65 14.90 3.98
CA GLY A 704 -31.69 15.69 5.22
C GLY A 704 -30.42 16.46 5.57
N TYR A 705 -29.43 16.44 4.66
CA TYR A 705 -28.25 17.31 4.70
C TYR A 705 -28.29 18.29 3.53
N ASN A 706 -28.01 19.57 3.79
CA ASN A 706 -27.90 20.61 2.79
C ASN A 706 -26.70 21.51 3.09
N ALA A 707 -25.67 21.43 2.25
CA ALA A 707 -24.45 22.22 2.35
C ALA A 707 -24.70 23.73 2.23
N THR A 708 -25.70 24.13 1.44
CA THR A 708 -26.07 25.54 1.23
C THR A 708 -26.65 26.15 2.51
N ASP A 709 -27.37 25.36 3.31
CA ASP A 709 -27.92 25.84 4.58
C ASP A 709 -26.79 26.14 5.58
N ILE A 710 -25.72 25.32 5.61
CA ILE A 710 -24.54 25.60 6.44
C ILE A 710 -23.81 26.84 5.94
N TYR A 711 -23.59 26.96 4.63
CA TYR A 711 -22.97 28.16 4.05
C TYR A 711 -23.72 29.44 4.43
N ASN A 712 -25.05 29.42 4.44
CA ASN A 712 -25.87 30.60 4.77
C ASN A 712 -25.96 30.89 6.29
N THR A 713 -25.52 29.98 7.17
CA THR A 713 -25.75 30.08 8.62
C THR A 713 -24.46 30.08 9.46
N ASP A 714 -23.35 29.59 8.93
CA ASP A 714 -22.04 29.64 9.58
C ASP A 714 -21.12 30.63 8.86
N ASP A 715 -20.95 31.81 9.45
CA ASP A 715 -20.13 32.90 8.90
C ASP A 715 -18.67 32.48 8.63
N ARG A 716 -18.13 31.52 9.40
CA ARG A 716 -16.75 31.02 9.22
C ARG A 716 -16.65 30.22 7.93
N ILE A 717 -17.63 29.36 7.67
CA ILE A 717 -17.73 28.59 6.43
C ILE A 717 -18.02 29.51 5.24
N SER A 718 -18.98 30.44 5.37
CA SER A 718 -19.27 31.42 4.32
C SER A 718 -18.02 32.15 3.91
N ARG A 719 -17.28 32.68 4.89
CA ARG A 719 -16.02 33.37 4.66
C ARG A 719 -15.02 32.49 3.90
N ILE A 720 -14.73 31.27 4.36
CA ILE A 720 -13.77 30.38 3.67
C ILE A 720 -14.17 30.15 2.21
N LEU A 721 -15.44 29.80 1.97
CA LEU A 721 -15.94 29.53 0.63
C LEU A 721 -15.94 30.78 -0.25
N ASP A 722 -16.27 31.95 0.31
CA ASP A 722 -16.22 33.23 -0.37
C ASP A 722 -14.77 33.62 -0.73
N GLN A 723 -13.80 33.39 0.16
CA GLN A 723 -12.38 33.63 -0.11
C GLN A 723 -11.87 32.77 -1.28
N LEU A 724 -12.33 31.53 -1.39
CA LEU A 724 -12.04 30.67 -2.55
C LEU A 724 -12.67 31.25 -3.83
N ASN A 725 -13.95 31.62 -3.78
CA ASN A 725 -14.70 32.09 -4.95
C ASN A 725 -14.28 33.49 -5.44
N GLN A 726 -13.89 34.38 -4.53
CA GLN A 726 -13.46 35.75 -4.79
C GLN A 726 -11.97 35.86 -5.14
N GLY A 727 -11.23 34.75 -5.04
CA GLY A 727 -9.85 34.64 -5.51
C GLY A 727 -8.79 35.13 -4.51
N GLU A 728 -9.06 35.14 -3.21
CA GLU A 728 -8.06 35.55 -2.20
C GLU A 728 -6.81 34.65 -2.23
N PHE A 729 -6.99 33.37 -2.56
CA PHE A 729 -5.90 32.39 -2.69
C PHE A 729 -5.46 32.14 -4.14
N GLY A 730 -6.14 32.74 -5.12
CA GLY A 730 -5.95 32.48 -6.56
C GLY A 730 -5.18 33.60 -7.27
N SER A 731 -4.47 33.26 -8.35
CA SER A 731 -3.85 34.27 -9.24
C SER A 731 -4.70 34.64 -10.45
N HIS A 732 -5.83 33.95 -10.66
CA HIS A 732 -6.80 34.20 -11.72
C HIS A 732 -8.23 34.16 -11.16
N GLU A 733 -9.17 34.86 -11.79
CA GLU A 733 -10.58 34.95 -11.35
C GLU A 733 -11.35 33.61 -11.27
N ILE A 734 -10.75 32.47 -11.68
CA ILE A 734 -11.42 31.18 -11.84
C ILE A 734 -10.82 30.07 -10.94
N GLU A 735 -9.68 30.28 -10.29
CA GLU A 735 -9.04 29.23 -9.48
C GLU A 735 -9.89 28.86 -8.24
N PHE A 736 -9.99 27.56 -7.91
CA PHE A 736 -10.71 27.00 -6.75
C PHE A 736 -12.23 27.02 -6.81
N LYS A 737 -12.83 27.47 -7.93
CA LYS A 737 -14.28 27.44 -8.12
C LYS A 737 -14.84 26.03 -8.21
N ASP A 738 -14.09 25.06 -8.73
CA ASP A 738 -14.56 23.68 -8.80
C ASP A 738 -14.73 23.08 -7.39
N ILE A 739 -13.86 23.43 -6.43
CA ILE A 739 -14.05 23.10 -5.01
C ILE A 739 -15.34 23.74 -4.46
N TYR A 740 -15.54 25.03 -4.70
CA TYR A 740 -16.74 25.77 -4.26
C TYR A 740 -18.03 25.12 -4.81
N TYR A 741 -18.08 24.86 -6.11
CA TYR A 741 -19.24 24.22 -6.75
C TYR A 741 -19.40 22.76 -6.36
N ASN A 742 -18.31 22.01 -6.12
CA ASN A 742 -18.42 20.64 -5.62
C ASN A 742 -19.08 20.63 -4.23
N ILE A 743 -18.71 21.57 -3.35
CA ILE A 743 -19.31 21.68 -2.02
C ILE A 743 -20.79 22.10 -2.10
N LEU A 744 -21.12 23.17 -2.82
CA LEU A 744 -22.48 23.71 -2.80
C LEU A 744 -23.44 23.03 -3.80
N SER A 745 -22.98 22.76 -5.02
CA SER A 745 -23.83 22.18 -6.08
C SER A 745 -23.96 20.67 -5.99
N GLN A 746 -22.91 19.95 -5.56
CA GLN A 746 -22.97 18.49 -5.31
C GLN A 746 -23.34 18.15 -3.87
N ASN A 747 -23.74 19.15 -3.08
CA ASN A 747 -24.18 19.00 -1.70
C ASN A 747 -23.16 18.31 -0.78
N ASP A 748 -21.88 18.69 -0.92
CA ASP A 748 -20.75 18.26 -0.08
C ASP A 748 -20.77 16.74 0.19
N PRO A 749 -20.44 15.91 -0.82
CA PRO A 749 -20.64 14.47 -0.77
C PRO A 749 -19.86 13.75 0.34
N TYR A 750 -18.89 14.42 0.96
CA TYR A 750 -18.03 13.88 2.00
C TYR A 750 -18.18 14.58 3.35
N PHE A 751 -19.24 15.39 3.53
CA PHE A 751 -19.60 16.01 4.80
C PHE A 751 -18.46 16.87 5.38
N VAL A 752 -17.70 17.56 4.52
CA VAL A 752 -16.65 18.50 4.91
C VAL A 752 -17.24 19.62 5.77
N LEU A 753 -18.36 20.23 5.35
CA LEU A 753 -18.97 21.33 6.11
C LEU A 753 -19.66 20.83 7.37
N LYS A 754 -20.32 19.66 7.29
CA LYS A 754 -21.06 19.10 8.43
C LYS A 754 -20.15 18.70 9.59
N ASP A 755 -18.96 18.18 9.30
CA ASP A 755 -17.96 17.80 10.31
C ASP A 755 -17.01 18.94 10.69
N PHE A 756 -17.16 20.14 10.12
CA PHE A 756 -16.25 21.26 10.37
C PHE A 756 -16.24 21.70 11.83
N GLU A 757 -17.41 21.98 12.42
CA GLU A 757 -17.49 22.42 13.82
C GLU A 757 -16.94 21.37 14.82
N PRO A 758 -17.38 20.10 14.78
CA PRO A 758 -16.81 19.08 15.68
C PRO A 758 -15.29 18.89 15.51
N TYR A 759 -14.76 19.14 14.32
CA TYR A 759 -13.33 19.10 14.05
C TYR A 759 -12.58 20.25 14.75
N LEU A 760 -13.11 21.48 14.68
CA LEU A 760 -12.56 22.64 15.39
C LEU A 760 -12.56 22.44 16.91
N GLU A 761 -13.70 22.04 17.50
CA GLU A 761 -13.81 21.77 18.95
C GLU A 761 -12.79 20.72 19.41
N THR A 762 -12.51 19.74 18.56
CA THR A 762 -11.55 18.67 18.85
C THR A 762 -10.12 19.18 18.77
N HIS A 763 -9.81 20.09 17.85
CA HIS A 763 -8.51 20.77 17.78
C HIS A 763 -8.25 21.71 18.96
N GLU A 764 -9.29 22.32 19.53
CA GLU A 764 -9.17 23.08 20.79
C GLU A 764 -8.79 22.15 21.95
N ARG A 765 -9.42 20.98 22.04
CA ARG A 765 -9.07 19.95 23.05
C ARG A 765 -7.64 19.44 22.88
N VAL A 766 -7.17 19.27 21.64
CA VAL A 766 -5.77 18.90 21.34
C VAL A 766 -4.84 19.95 21.94
N GLU A 767 -5.13 21.23 21.71
CA GLU A 767 -4.30 22.32 22.23
C GLU A 767 -4.27 22.40 23.75
N GLN A 768 -5.44 22.31 24.39
CA GLN A 768 -5.56 22.29 25.84
C GLN A 768 -4.77 21.12 26.44
N THR A 769 -4.81 19.95 25.79
CA THR A 769 -4.05 18.77 26.22
C THR A 769 -2.55 18.96 26.00
N TYR A 770 -2.13 19.56 24.88
CA TYR A 770 -0.71 19.78 24.58
C TYR A 770 -0.07 20.78 25.56
N ARG A 771 -0.83 21.77 26.06
CA ARG A 771 -0.40 22.68 27.14
C ARG A 771 -0.07 21.93 28.44
N ASP A 772 -0.79 20.84 28.74
CA ASP A 772 -0.43 19.91 29.81
C ASP A 772 0.55 18.85 29.30
N LYS A 773 1.84 19.21 29.29
CA LYS A 773 2.93 18.36 28.79
C LYS A 773 2.92 16.94 29.40
N LEU A 774 2.63 16.81 30.70
CA LEU A 774 2.62 15.49 31.35
C LEU A 774 1.44 14.63 30.88
N SER A 775 0.25 15.22 30.77
CA SER A 775 -0.92 14.55 30.23
C SER A 775 -0.71 14.13 28.77
N TRP A 776 -0.15 15.01 27.94
CA TRP A 776 0.19 14.71 26.55
C TRP A 776 1.15 13.52 26.43
N LEU A 777 2.26 13.55 27.16
CA LEU A 777 3.27 12.50 27.12
C LEU A 777 2.73 11.16 27.66
N HIS A 778 1.91 11.19 28.72
CA HIS A 778 1.23 10.00 29.23
C HIS A 778 0.34 9.34 28.15
N LYS A 779 -0.47 10.14 27.45
CA LYS A 779 -1.32 9.66 26.34
C LYS A 779 -0.46 9.09 25.21
N SER A 780 0.64 9.77 24.87
CA SER A 780 1.57 9.36 23.80
C SER A 780 2.22 8.01 24.11
N VAL A 781 2.77 7.84 25.32
CA VAL A 781 3.36 6.56 25.77
C VAL A 781 2.31 5.45 25.81
N THR A 782 1.07 5.77 26.22
CA THR A 782 -0.05 4.81 26.20
C THR A 782 -0.32 4.32 24.78
N ASN A 783 -0.34 5.22 23.78
CA ASN A 783 -0.48 4.84 22.38
C ASN A 783 0.65 3.91 21.91
N VAL A 784 1.91 4.22 22.24
CA VAL A 784 3.05 3.33 21.91
C VAL A 784 2.89 1.96 22.58
N ALA A 785 2.50 1.93 23.86
CA ALA A 785 2.34 0.69 24.62
C ALA A 785 1.29 -0.26 24.01
N HIS A 786 0.16 0.28 23.55
CA HIS A 786 -0.91 -0.49 22.93
C HIS A 786 -0.66 -0.82 21.45
N SER A 787 0.31 -0.18 20.80
CA SER A 787 0.57 -0.33 19.36
C SER A 787 0.99 -1.75 18.95
N GLY A 788 1.48 -2.56 19.90
CA GLY A 788 1.85 -3.96 19.67
C GLY A 788 0.72 -4.85 19.13
N LYS A 789 -0.55 -4.49 19.34
CA LYS A 789 -1.72 -5.17 18.76
C LYS A 789 -1.76 -5.06 17.23
N PHE A 790 -1.20 -3.98 16.68
CA PHE A 790 -1.21 -3.63 15.26
C PHE A 790 0.05 -4.06 14.51
N SER A 791 0.88 -4.92 15.10
CA SER A 791 1.97 -5.56 14.38
C SER A 791 1.44 -6.48 13.28
N SER A 792 1.99 -6.39 12.08
CA SER A 792 1.70 -7.31 10.97
C SER A 792 2.08 -8.76 11.29
N ASP A 793 2.93 -9.02 12.28
CA ASP A 793 3.21 -10.38 12.74
C ASP A 793 1.94 -11.06 13.30
N ARG A 794 1.12 -10.30 14.02
CA ARG A 794 -0.16 -10.80 14.52
C ARG A 794 -1.07 -11.12 13.35
N THR A 795 -1.22 -10.18 12.41
CA THR A 795 -2.06 -10.37 11.23
C THR A 795 -1.61 -11.60 10.43
N ILE A 796 -0.33 -11.76 10.13
CA ILE A 796 0.20 -12.94 9.43
C ILE A 796 0.00 -14.23 10.22
N GLN A 797 0.13 -14.20 11.55
CA GLN A 797 -0.17 -15.36 12.38
C GLN A 797 -1.65 -15.77 12.26
N ASP A 798 -2.57 -14.81 12.23
CA ASP A 798 -4.00 -15.04 12.07
C ASP A 798 -4.29 -15.63 10.67
N TYR A 799 -3.76 -15.03 9.59
CA TYR A 799 -3.88 -15.57 8.21
C TYR A 799 -3.30 -16.99 8.10
N ALA A 800 -2.08 -17.20 8.60
CA ALA A 800 -1.39 -18.49 8.53
C ALA A 800 -2.14 -19.60 9.26
N THR A 801 -2.81 -19.29 10.36
CA THR A 801 -3.51 -20.27 11.21
C THR A 801 -4.93 -20.51 10.74
N GLU A 802 -5.65 -19.46 10.35
CA GLU A 802 -7.09 -19.52 10.08
C GLU A 802 -7.40 -19.78 8.61
N ILE A 803 -6.61 -19.22 7.68
CA ILE A 803 -6.87 -19.30 6.23
C ILE A 803 -5.87 -20.24 5.56
N TRP A 804 -4.57 -19.90 5.59
CA TRP A 804 -3.57 -20.57 4.75
C TRP A 804 -3.11 -21.94 5.27
N LYS A 805 -3.30 -22.19 6.58
CA LYS A 805 -2.88 -23.41 7.29
C LYS A 805 -1.37 -23.70 7.12
N LEU A 806 -0.54 -22.66 7.21
CA LEU A 806 0.91 -22.78 7.08
C LEU A 806 1.56 -23.29 8.37
N LYS A 807 2.68 -23.99 8.22
CA LYS A 807 3.55 -24.41 9.33
C LYS A 807 4.86 -23.64 9.30
N LYS A 808 5.31 -23.20 10.47
CA LYS A 808 6.60 -22.52 10.63
C LYS A 808 7.75 -23.46 10.26
N GLN A 809 8.75 -22.91 9.60
CA GLN A 809 9.95 -23.61 9.20
C GLN A 809 11.00 -23.37 10.28
N VAL A 810 10.95 -24.21 11.31
CA VAL A 810 12.00 -24.33 12.32
C VAL A 810 13.10 -25.22 11.79
#